data_AF-W7W8J2-F1
#
_entry.id   AF-W7W8J2-F1
#
_cell.length_a   1.000
_cell.length_b   1.000
_cell.length_c   1.000
_cell.angle_alpha   90.00
_cell.angle_beta   90.00
_cell.angle_gamma   90.00
#
_symmetry.space_group_name_H-M   'P 1'
#
loop_
_entity.id
_entity.type
_entity.pdbx_description
1 polymer ?
#
loop_
_entity_poly.entity_id
_entity_poly.type
_entity_poly.pdbx_seq_one_letter_code
_entity_poly.pdbx_strand_id
1 'polypeptide(L)'
;MIGEMVMRCDRDLSPHAPKTLDALQGHAEGAWRALAQLITALENGRADPALVQALHAKAQACHVPVLGITGTGGAGKSSLTDELIRRLRLDQDDALRVAVISIDPSRRKSGGALLGDRIRMNAIGPWSQGPRVFMRSLATRDTGSEISAALPEVLAAAKVAGFDLVIVETSGIGQGDAAIVPLVDVPMYVMTPEYGAASQLEKIDMLDFAEFVAINKFDRKGAPDALRDVAKQVQRNQEAWKQRPEEMPVFGTMASRFNDDGVTSLYQSLKQRLAGLGLPVREGRLPAVSTRHSTHQTPIVPGARVRYLADISETVRGYKRHAREQARLAREIQQLRASSRMLHEAIPDKYKARDALEEQAVSREARLDPRAKKLLAMWPDLQKAYAGDEYVVKIRDKEIRTTLTHTTLSGNKIRKVALPRYEDHGEILQWLMLDNVPGSFPYSAGTFAFKREGEDPTRMFAGEGDAFRTNRRFKLVSEGMPAKRLSTAFDSVTLYGHDPDLRPDIYGKVGNSGVSIATLDDLKVLYSGFDLTNPSTSVSMTINGPAPSILAMFMNTAIDQNLEKFAAENGREPTDTEAAKIREWALANVRGTVQADILKEDQGQNTCIFSTEFSLKVMGDIAEYFVHHDVRNFYSVSISGYHIAEAGANPISQLAFTLSNGFTFVEAYLARGMHIDDFAPNLSFFFSNGMDPEYTVMGRVARRIWAVAMRDRYGANERSQKLKYHVQTSGRSLHAQEIAFNDIRTTLQALIAIYDNCNSLHTNAYDEAITTPTEESVRRAMAIQLVINREWGLAKNENPNQGAFIIDELTELVEEAVLAEFEKISERGGVLGAMETGYQRGKIQEESMHYEMLKHTGEYPIIGVNTFRNPHGDPTPGHIELARSTDEEKQSQLQRLADFHARHAAESPAMLARLQQTVIDNGNVFEVLMDAVRVCSLGQITTALFEVGGQYRRSM
;
A
#
# COMPACT_ATOMS: atom_id res chain seq x y z
N MET A 1 15.67 -19.24 -21.52
CA MET A 1 16.26 -18.15 -20.71
C MET A 1 16.91 -18.68 -19.44
N ILE A 2 16.17 -19.09 -18.40
CA ILE A 2 16.77 -19.50 -17.11
C ILE A 2 17.80 -20.63 -17.25
N GLY A 3 17.50 -21.68 -18.02
CA GLY A 3 18.46 -22.78 -18.23
C GLY A 3 19.77 -22.33 -18.88
N GLU A 4 19.71 -21.38 -19.83
CA GLU A 4 20.90 -20.82 -20.46
C GLU A 4 21.69 -19.93 -19.49
N MET A 5 21.00 -19.16 -18.67
CA MET A 5 21.63 -18.35 -17.61
C MET A 5 22.40 -19.24 -16.63
N VAL A 6 21.79 -20.32 -16.14
CA VAL A 6 22.44 -21.28 -15.23
C VAL A 6 23.67 -21.90 -15.88
N MET A 7 23.56 -22.35 -17.14
CA MET A 7 24.68 -22.95 -17.88
C MET A 7 25.88 -22.00 -18.00
N ARG A 8 25.65 -20.71 -18.28
CA ARG A 8 26.74 -19.73 -18.42
C ARG A 8 27.45 -19.42 -17.10
N CYS A 9 26.72 -19.54 -15.98
CA CYS A 9 27.19 -19.23 -14.63
C CYS A 9 27.83 -20.42 -13.90
N ASP A 10 27.75 -21.64 -14.44
CA ASP A 10 28.35 -22.84 -13.84
C ASP A 10 29.89 -22.82 -13.97
N ARG A 11 30.55 -22.11 -13.06
CA ARG A 11 32.01 -21.91 -13.03
C ARG A 11 32.54 -22.02 -11.61
N ASP A 12 33.72 -22.63 -11.45
CA ASP A 12 34.43 -22.60 -10.18
C ASP A 12 35.09 -21.23 -9.96
N LEU A 13 34.73 -20.59 -8.85
CA LEU A 13 35.27 -19.29 -8.45
C LEU A 13 36.42 -19.38 -7.44
N SER A 14 36.71 -20.59 -6.93
CA SER A 14 37.79 -20.83 -5.95
C SER A 14 39.18 -20.38 -6.40
N PRO A 15 39.56 -20.45 -7.70
CA PRO A 15 40.87 -19.97 -8.17
C PRO A 15 41.12 -18.47 -8.00
N HIS A 16 40.06 -17.68 -7.74
CA HIS A 16 40.18 -16.25 -7.47
C HIS A 16 40.46 -15.92 -5.99
N ALA A 17 40.48 -16.92 -5.10
CA ALA A 17 40.79 -16.70 -3.69
C ALA A 17 42.22 -16.17 -3.51
N PRO A 18 42.44 -15.28 -2.52
CA PRO A 18 43.78 -14.79 -2.22
C PRO A 18 44.67 -15.94 -1.75
N LYS A 19 45.96 -15.86 -2.11
CA LYS A 19 46.97 -16.85 -1.70
C LYS A 19 47.60 -16.54 -0.34
N THR A 20 47.40 -15.34 0.19
CA THR A 20 47.98 -14.87 1.46
C THR A 20 46.93 -14.15 2.30
N LEU A 21 47.09 -14.19 3.63
CA LEU A 21 46.14 -13.57 4.58
C LEU A 21 46.29 -12.06 4.69
N ASP A 22 47.38 -11.48 4.22
CA ASP A 22 47.60 -10.03 4.26
C ASP A 22 46.62 -9.28 3.34
N ALA A 23 46.16 -9.94 2.29
CA ALA A 23 45.12 -9.42 1.40
C ALA A 23 43.77 -9.19 2.12
N LEU A 24 43.58 -9.77 3.31
CA LEU A 24 42.35 -9.60 4.09
C LEU A 24 42.37 -8.34 4.97
N GLN A 25 43.53 -7.69 5.13
CA GLN A 25 43.70 -6.57 6.05
C GLN A 25 43.24 -5.25 5.42
N GLY A 26 42.52 -4.44 6.21
CA GLY A 26 42.21 -3.03 5.87
C GLY A 26 40.74 -2.74 5.60
N HIS A 27 40.48 -1.48 5.19
CA HIS A 27 39.15 -0.90 5.00
C HIS A 27 38.75 -0.75 3.52
N ALA A 28 39.66 -1.08 2.60
CA ALA A 28 39.43 -0.94 1.17
C ALA A 28 38.53 -2.06 0.62
N GLU A 29 37.75 -1.75 -0.41
CA GLU A 29 36.89 -2.70 -1.11
C GLU A 29 37.65 -3.96 -1.56
N GLY A 30 38.92 -3.81 -1.96
CA GLY A 30 39.80 -4.92 -2.32
C GLY A 30 40.00 -5.95 -1.21
N ALA A 31 40.13 -5.51 0.05
CA ALA A 31 40.32 -6.43 1.18
C ALA A 31 39.05 -7.24 1.48
N TRP A 32 37.89 -6.59 1.40
CA TRP A 32 36.60 -7.26 1.58
C TRP A 32 36.27 -8.20 0.42
N ARG A 33 36.70 -7.86 -0.80
CA ARG A 33 36.60 -8.74 -1.96
C ARG A 33 37.47 -9.98 -1.77
N ALA A 34 38.69 -9.82 -1.30
CA ALA A 34 39.59 -10.94 -1.00
C ALA A 34 39.01 -11.86 0.08
N LEU A 35 38.44 -11.29 1.16
CA LEU A 35 37.71 -12.05 2.19
C LEU A 35 36.55 -12.84 1.60
N ALA A 36 35.72 -12.22 0.76
CA ALA A 36 34.59 -12.91 0.14
C ALA A 36 35.05 -14.09 -0.75
N GLN A 37 36.13 -13.92 -1.51
CA GLN A 37 36.69 -14.98 -2.35
C GLN A 37 37.34 -16.10 -1.53
N LEU A 38 38.04 -15.75 -0.44
CA LEU A 38 38.58 -16.75 0.49
C LEU A 38 37.47 -17.59 1.11
N ILE A 39 36.38 -16.95 1.58
CA ILE A 39 35.22 -17.67 2.13
C ILE A 39 34.65 -18.65 1.09
N THR A 40 34.58 -18.27 -0.19
CA THR A 40 34.12 -19.19 -1.25
C THR A 40 35.04 -20.42 -1.39
N ALA A 41 36.36 -20.25 -1.34
CA ALA A 41 37.29 -21.38 -1.40
C ALA A 41 37.21 -22.26 -0.14
N LEU A 42 37.02 -21.66 1.04
CA LEU A 42 36.81 -22.38 2.31
C LEU A 42 35.52 -23.20 2.27
N GLU A 43 34.40 -22.57 1.90
CA GLU A 43 33.07 -23.20 1.81
C GLU A 43 33.04 -24.37 0.81
N ASN A 44 33.85 -24.29 -0.25
CA ASN A 44 33.95 -25.35 -1.26
C ASN A 44 35.03 -26.41 -0.94
N GLY A 45 35.76 -26.28 0.17
CA GLY A 45 36.87 -27.18 0.51
C GLY A 45 38.04 -27.14 -0.48
N ARG A 46 38.24 -26.00 -1.17
CA ARG A 46 39.28 -25.79 -2.20
C ARG A 46 40.35 -24.78 -1.80
N ALA A 47 40.32 -24.27 -0.56
CA ALA A 47 41.39 -23.45 -0.02
C ALA A 47 42.67 -24.27 0.21
N ASP A 48 43.85 -23.64 0.03
CA ASP A 48 45.14 -24.29 0.30
C ASP A 48 45.22 -24.69 1.79
N PRO A 49 45.46 -25.97 2.14
CA PRO A 49 45.57 -26.42 3.52
C PRO A 49 46.58 -25.64 4.37
N ALA A 50 47.69 -25.18 3.77
CA ALA A 50 48.68 -24.37 4.48
C ALA A 50 48.12 -22.99 4.86
N LEU A 51 47.32 -22.40 3.97
CA LEU A 51 46.62 -21.14 4.21
C LEU A 51 45.53 -21.31 5.28
N VAL A 52 44.80 -22.42 5.28
CA VAL A 52 43.79 -22.74 6.30
C VAL A 52 44.44 -22.87 7.69
N GLN A 53 45.57 -23.59 7.79
CA GLN A 53 46.31 -23.69 9.05
C GLN A 53 46.81 -22.34 9.54
N ALA A 54 47.40 -21.53 8.64
CA ALA A 54 47.83 -20.18 8.97
C ALA A 54 46.66 -19.29 9.42
N LEU A 55 45.48 -19.45 8.81
CA LEU A 55 44.26 -18.73 9.17
C LEU A 55 43.83 -19.05 10.60
N HIS A 56 43.76 -20.33 10.97
CA HIS A 56 43.40 -20.73 12.33
C HIS A 56 44.42 -20.25 13.36
N ALA A 57 45.71 -20.37 13.08
CA ALA A 57 46.77 -19.90 13.97
C ALA A 57 46.66 -18.39 14.21
N LYS A 58 46.42 -17.60 13.16
CA LYS A 58 46.24 -16.15 13.28
C LYS A 58 44.93 -15.79 13.98
N ALA A 59 43.84 -16.49 13.69
CA ALA A 59 42.54 -16.26 14.33
C ALA A 59 42.57 -16.53 15.85
N GLN A 60 43.36 -17.51 16.32
CA GLN A 60 43.54 -17.77 17.75
C GLN A 60 44.23 -16.61 18.50
N ALA A 61 45.03 -15.80 17.80
CA ALA A 61 45.67 -14.61 18.36
C ALA A 61 44.77 -13.36 18.29
N CYS A 62 43.62 -13.43 17.61
CA CYS A 62 42.68 -12.32 17.50
C CYS A 62 41.61 -12.40 18.59
N HIS A 63 41.50 -11.35 19.40
CA HIS A 63 40.44 -11.21 20.40
C HIS A 63 39.30 -10.36 19.82
N VAL A 64 38.43 -10.99 19.03
CA VAL A 64 37.24 -10.35 18.44
C VAL A 64 36.00 -11.10 18.93
N PRO A 65 35.06 -10.43 19.63
CA PRO A 65 33.83 -11.04 20.11
C PRO A 65 32.95 -11.57 18.96
N VAL A 66 32.33 -12.73 19.19
CA VAL A 66 31.38 -13.38 18.28
C VAL A 66 30.01 -13.50 18.96
N LEU A 67 29.00 -12.81 18.41
CA LEU A 67 27.61 -12.93 18.82
C LEU A 67 26.90 -13.97 17.94
N GLY A 68 26.38 -15.04 18.55
CA GLY A 68 25.57 -16.04 17.87
C GLY A 68 24.09 -15.78 18.09
N ILE A 69 23.33 -15.63 17.02
CA ILE A 69 21.89 -15.39 17.02
C ILE A 69 21.21 -16.62 16.42
N THR A 70 20.48 -17.34 17.25
CA THR A 70 19.69 -18.51 16.83
C THR A 70 18.26 -18.40 17.30
N GLY A 71 17.39 -19.31 16.88
CA GLY A 71 15.95 -19.17 17.10
C GLY A 71 15.09 -19.87 16.06
N THR A 72 13.80 -20.00 16.38
CA THR A 72 12.83 -20.68 15.53
C THR A 72 12.67 -19.99 14.17
N GLY A 73 12.23 -20.75 13.16
CA GLY A 73 11.92 -20.22 11.84
C GLY A 73 10.86 -19.12 11.91
N GLY A 74 11.10 -17.99 11.25
CA GLY A 74 10.14 -16.87 11.21
C GLY A 74 10.01 -16.03 12.48
N ALA A 75 10.79 -16.29 13.53
CA ALA A 75 10.80 -15.48 14.76
C ALA A 75 11.30 -14.03 14.55
N GLY A 76 11.95 -13.76 13.41
CA GLY A 76 12.46 -12.43 13.06
C GLY A 76 13.93 -12.20 13.44
N LYS A 77 14.76 -13.26 13.43
CA LYS A 77 16.21 -13.20 13.66
C LYS A 77 16.89 -12.14 12.80
N SER A 78 16.85 -12.25 11.48
CA SER A 78 17.51 -11.30 10.57
C SER A 78 16.98 -9.87 10.71
N SER A 79 15.70 -9.69 11.05
CA SER A 79 15.13 -8.36 11.34
C SER A 79 15.65 -7.78 12.66
N LEU A 80 15.77 -8.60 13.71
CA LEU A 80 16.34 -8.18 14.98
C LEU A 80 17.85 -7.90 14.86
N THR A 81 18.58 -8.74 14.12
CA THR A 81 20.00 -8.53 13.79
C THR A 81 20.23 -7.18 13.11
N ASP A 82 19.41 -6.85 12.11
CA ASP A 82 19.45 -5.56 11.43
C ASP A 82 19.21 -4.38 12.39
N GLU A 83 18.19 -4.48 13.24
CA GLU A 83 17.88 -3.44 14.23
C GLU A 83 19.00 -3.29 15.29
N LEU A 84 19.63 -4.37 15.72
CA LEU A 84 20.78 -4.35 16.64
C LEU A 84 22.01 -3.70 15.99
N ILE A 85 22.30 -4.01 14.73
CA ILE A 85 23.34 -3.33 13.94
C ILE A 85 23.03 -1.84 13.85
N ARG A 86 21.77 -1.47 13.56
CA ARG A 86 21.34 -0.07 13.53
C ARG A 86 21.61 0.64 14.86
N ARG A 87 21.24 0.05 16.01
CA ARG A 87 21.55 0.65 17.33
C ARG A 87 23.05 0.79 17.52
N LEU A 88 23.84 -0.23 17.18
CA LEU A 88 25.29 -0.17 17.30
C LEU A 88 25.88 1.00 16.50
N ARG A 89 25.46 1.16 15.25
CA ARG A 89 25.95 2.22 14.37
C ARG A 89 25.50 3.61 14.85
N LEU A 90 24.24 3.78 15.28
CA LEU A 90 23.74 5.06 15.82
C LEU A 90 24.40 5.43 17.15
N ASP A 91 24.52 4.47 18.07
CA ASP A 91 25.07 4.69 19.41
C ASP A 91 26.56 5.00 19.40
N GLN A 92 27.30 4.44 18.43
CA GLN A 92 28.76 4.49 18.33
C GLN A 92 29.26 5.33 17.15
N ASP A 93 28.40 6.14 16.54
CA ASP A 93 28.75 7.06 15.44
C ASP A 93 29.41 6.36 14.24
N ASP A 94 28.91 5.17 13.91
CA ASP A 94 29.38 4.31 12.81
C ASP A 94 30.90 3.98 12.86
N ALA A 95 31.48 4.00 14.06
CA ALA A 95 32.91 3.80 14.26
C ALA A 95 33.35 2.32 14.17
N LEU A 96 32.44 1.38 14.48
CA LEU A 96 32.74 -0.05 14.60
C LEU A 96 32.58 -0.80 13.27
N ARG A 97 33.43 -1.80 13.06
CA ARG A 97 33.39 -2.74 11.93
C ARG A 97 32.70 -4.03 12.34
N VAL A 98 31.68 -4.41 11.59
CA VAL A 98 30.89 -5.63 11.86
C VAL A 98 30.96 -6.59 10.68
N ALA A 99 31.22 -7.88 10.95
CA ALA A 99 31.02 -8.95 9.98
C ALA A 99 29.75 -9.73 10.35
N VAL A 100 28.86 -9.95 9.38
CA VAL A 100 27.59 -10.68 9.54
C VAL A 100 27.61 -11.93 8.68
N ILE A 101 27.46 -13.09 9.29
CA ILE A 101 27.38 -14.39 8.61
C ILE A 101 25.99 -14.96 8.85
N SER A 102 25.12 -14.92 7.84
CA SER A 102 23.75 -15.47 7.95
C SER A 102 23.64 -16.79 7.19
N ILE A 103 22.88 -17.73 7.72
CA ILE A 103 22.79 -19.11 7.21
C ILE A 103 21.34 -19.47 6.95
N ASP A 104 21.03 -19.85 5.71
CA ASP A 104 19.69 -20.26 5.28
C ASP A 104 19.64 -21.75 4.89
N PRO A 105 18.48 -22.42 5.02
CA PRO A 105 18.36 -23.85 4.74
C PRO A 105 18.39 -24.17 3.24
N SER A 106 19.04 -25.28 2.89
CA SER A 106 19.06 -25.81 1.51
C SER A 106 17.87 -26.73 1.21
N ARG A 107 17.31 -26.67 0.00
CA ARG A 107 16.22 -27.56 -0.42
C ARG A 107 16.75 -28.79 -1.18
N ARG A 108 16.64 -29.97 -0.56
CA ARG A 108 17.11 -31.25 -1.13
C ARG A 108 16.62 -31.55 -2.54
N LYS A 109 15.34 -31.28 -2.83
CA LYS A 109 14.72 -31.64 -4.13
C LYS A 109 15.30 -30.84 -5.30
N SER A 110 15.63 -29.57 -5.08
CA SER A 110 16.17 -28.68 -6.10
C SER A 110 17.69 -28.62 -6.11
N GLY A 111 18.35 -28.98 -5.01
CA GLY A 111 19.80 -28.83 -4.82
C GLY A 111 20.25 -27.40 -4.50
N GLY A 112 19.41 -26.38 -4.73
CA GLY A 112 19.67 -24.98 -4.37
C GLY A 112 19.06 -24.53 -3.03
N ALA A 113 19.30 -23.27 -2.68
CA ALA A 113 18.77 -22.59 -1.49
C ALA A 113 18.25 -21.20 -1.85
N LEU A 114 17.31 -20.69 -1.04
CA LEU A 114 16.85 -19.31 -1.11
C LEU A 114 17.47 -18.56 0.07
N LEU A 115 18.55 -17.81 -0.19
CA LEU A 115 19.29 -17.07 0.83
C LEU A 115 18.60 -15.73 1.09
N GLY A 116 17.54 -15.79 1.90
CA GLY A 116 16.60 -14.71 2.16
C GLY A 116 17.03 -13.72 3.24
N ASP A 117 17.98 -14.04 4.11
CA ASP A 117 18.30 -13.17 5.25
C ASP A 117 18.77 -11.76 4.85
N ARG A 118 19.59 -11.66 3.80
CA ARG A 118 20.12 -10.37 3.32
C ARG A 118 19.02 -9.39 2.91
N ILE A 119 17.87 -9.89 2.44
CA ILE A 119 16.77 -9.02 2.00
C ILE A 119 16.21 -8.16 3.16
N ARG A 120 16.41 -8.59 4.41
CA ARG A 120 15.93 -7.93 5.63
C ARG A 120 16.90 -6.89 6.19
N MET A 121 18.13 -6.86 5.69
CA MET A 121 19.23 -6.07 6.23
C MET A 121 19.29 -4.67 5.58
N ASN A 122 18.76 -3.67 6.26
CA ASN A 122 18.76 -2.27 5.82
C ASN A 122 19.97 -1.50 6.37
N ALA A 123 20.45 -1.84 7.55
CA ALA A 123 21.53 -1.17 8.27
C ALA A 123 22.93 -1.68 7.92
N ILE A 124 23.09 -2.50 6.87
CA ILE A 124 24.40 -3.02 6.43
C ILE A 124 25.00 -2.23 5.24
N GLY A 125 24.22 -1.35 4.62
CA GLY A 125 24.71 -0.47 3.55
C GLY A 125 25.69 0.60 4.06
N PRO A 126 26.49 1.20 3.17
CA PRO A 126 27.39 2.29 3.56
C PRO A 126 26.60 3.50 4.08
N TRP A 127 27.11 4.16 5.13
CA TRP A 127 26.65 5.50 5.55
C TRP A 127 27.68 6.55 5.14
N SER A 128 27.60 7.76 5.69
CA SER A 128 28.45 8.91 5.35
C SER A 128 29.96 8.64 5.51
N GLN A 129 30.36 7.73 6.42
CA GLN A 129 31.76 7.37 6.68
C GLN A 129 32.26 6.16 5.86
N GLY A 130 31.48 5.72 4.85
CA GLY A 130 31.79 4.59 3.99
C GLY A 130 31.27 3.24 4.51
N PRO A 131 31.74 2.12 3.93
CA PRO A 131 31.29 0.79 4.32
C PRO A 131 31.86 0.37 5.69
N ARG A 132 30.97 -0.06 6.60
CA ARG A 132 31.32 -0.53 7.95
C ARG A 132 30.87 -1.95 8.27
N VAL A 133 29.89 -2.46 7.52
CA VAL A 133 29.34 -3.80 7.72
C VAL A 133 29.60 -4.68 6.50
N PHE A 134 30.25 -5.83 6.72
CA PHE A 134 30.39 -6.89 5.73
C PHE A 134 29.36 -7.97 6.02
N MET A 135 28.68 -8.49 4.99
CA MET A 135 27.76 -9.62 5.15
C MET A 135 28.08 -10.74 4.17
N ARG A 136 28.01 -12.00 4.61
CA ARG A 136 28.04 -13.20 3.76
C ARG A 136 26.88 -14.11 4.12
N SER A 137 26.08 -14.46 3.11
CA SER A 137 25.04 -15.48 3.23
C SER A 137 25.60 -16.84 2.85
N LEU A 138 25.36 -17.84 3.69
CA LEU A 138 25.75 -19.23 3.48
C LEU A 138 24.50 -20.12 3.41
N ALA A 139 24.62 -21.24 2.72
CA ALA A 139 23.62 -22.29 2.78
C ALA A 139 24.06 -23.37 3.79
N THR A 140 23.10 -24.03 4.44
CA THR A 140 23.44 -25.18 5.32
C THR A 140 24.15 -26.30 4.55
N ARG A 141 23.77 -26.54 3.28
CA ARG A 141 24.26 -27.62 2.39
C ARG A 141 24.10 -29.05 2.96
N ASP A 142 23.35 -29.20 4.05
CA ASP A 142 23.06 -30.48 4.71
C ASP A 142 21.59 -30.54 5.16
N THR A 143 21.11 -31.75 5.48
CA THR A 143 19.70 -32.09 5.73
C THR A 143 19.29 -32.19 7.20
N GLY A 144 20.17 -31.84 8.14
CA GLY A 144 19.87 -31.83 9.57
C GLY A 144 20.73 -30.90 10.42
N SER A 145 21.51 -30.02 9.78
CA SER A 145 22.33 -29.02 10.48
C SER A 145 21.76 -27.63 10.22
N GLU A 146 21.70 -26.82 11.27
CA GLU A 146 21.30 -25.43 11.21
C GLU A 146 22.42 -24.47 10.80
N ILE A 147 23.67 -24.97 10.82
CA ILE A 147 24.90 -24.27 10.43
C ILE A 147 25.56 -24.89 9.19
N SER A 148 26.40 -24.11 8.52
CA SER A 148 27.28 -24.61 7.46
C SER A 148 28.49 -25.32 8.06
N ALA A 149 28.93 -26.42 7.44
CA ALA A 149 30.13 -27.15 7.87
C ALA A 149 31.41 -26.27 7.83
N ALA A 150 31.44 -25.25 6.98
CA ALA A 150 32.56 -24.31 6.86
C ALA A 150 32.49 -23.11 7.81
N LEU A 151 31.49 -23.05 8.69
CA LEU A 151 31.30 -21.92 9.60
C LEU A 151 32.55 -21.62 10.45
N PRO A 152 33.26 -22.61 11.06
CA PRO A 152 34.46 -22.34 11.83
C PRO A 152 35.55 -21.60 11.05
N GLU A 153 35.82 -22.02 9.81
CA GLU A 153 36.80 -21.39 8.93
C GLU A 153 36.36 -19.98 8.50
N VAL A 154 35.06 -19.78 8.27
CA VAL A 154 34.51 -18.46 7.93
C VAL A 154 34.63 -17.48 9.09
N LEU A 155 34.39 -17.92 10.33
CA LEU A 155 34.59 -17.10 11.53
C LEU A 155 36.07 -16.75 11.71
N ALA A 156 36.96 -17.71 11.51
CA ALA A 156 38.40 -17.46 11.55
C ALA A 156 38.82 -16.40 10.51
N ALA A 157 38.30 -16.50 9.27
CA ALA A 157 38.54 -15.52 8.21
C ALA A 157 38.05 -14.11 8.58
N ALA A 158 36.85 -14.00 9.16
CA ALA A 158 36.32 -12.72 9.62
C ALA A 158 37.15 -12.12 10.76
N LYS A 159 37.56 -12.91 11.76
CA LYS A 159 38.44 -12.45 12.85
C LYS A 159 39.77 -11.92 12.32
N VAL A 160 40.40 -12.67 11.41
CA VAL A 160 41.68 -12.28 10.80
C VAL A 160 41.56 -11.01 9.95
N ALA A 161 40.40 -10.74 9.34
CA ALA A 161 40.17 -9.51 8.56
C ALA A 161 40.07 -8.22 9.40
N GLY A 162 40.14 -8.34 10.73
CA GLY A 162 40.21 -7.20 11.65
C GLY A 162 38.87 -6.49 11.85
N PHE A 163 37.76 -7.23 11.88
CA PHE A 163 36.48 -6.69 12.33
C PHE A 163 36.45 -6.56 13.86
N ASP A 164 35.70 -5.59 14.37
CA ASP A 164 35.55 -5.36 15.82
C ASP A 164 34.53 -6.31 16.44
N LEU A 165 33.53 -6.74 15.64
CA LEU A 165 32.47 -7.67 16.04
C LEU A 165 32.15 -8.63 14.89
N VAL A 166 31.94 -9.91 15.21
CA VAL A 166 31.35 -10.88 14.28
C VAL A 166 29.96 -11.29 14.79
N ILE A 167 28.96 -11.25 13.93
CA ILE A 167 27.59 -11.70 14.21
C ILE A 167 27.29 -12.89 13.31
N VAL A 168 26.76 -13.96 13.89
CA VAL A 168 26.35 -15.16 13.16
C VAL A 168 24.87 -15.37 13.37
N GLU A 169 24.13 -15.53 12.28
CA GLU A 169 22.72 -15.92 12.30
C GLU A 169 22.57 -17.34 11.75
N THR A 170 21.95 -18.23 12.52
CA THR A 170 21.65 -19.59 12.06
C THR A 170 20.37 -19.64 11.22
N SER A 171 20.13 -20.77 10.56
CA SER A 171 18.81 -21.06 10.00
C SER A 171 17.75 -21.26 11.10
N GLY A 172 16.48 -21.44 10.72
CA GLY A 172 15.41 -21.75 11.69
C GLY A 172 15.66 -23.10 12.38
N ILE A 173 15.80 -23.07 13.71
CA ILE A 173 16.09 -24.26 14.52
C ILE A 173 14.84 -24.91 15.13
N GLY A 174 14.92 -26.20 15.41
CA GLY A 174 13.97 -26.95 16.24
C GLY A 174 14.18 -26.71 17.73
N GLN A 175 13.51 -27.51 18.57
CA GLN A 175 13.57 -27.35 20.03
C GLN A 175 14.89 -27.90 20.64
N GLY A 176 15.47 -28.95 20.06
CA GLY A 176 16.67 -29.63 20.58
C GLY A 176 17.99 -29.25 19.88
N ASP A 177 18.00 -28.16 19.13
CA ASP A 177 19.14 -27.75 18.32
C ASP A 177 19.88 -26.58 19.01
N ALA A 178 21.22 -26.69 19.14
CA ALA A 178 22.07 -25.68 19.79
C ALA A 178 23.50 -25.63 19.20
N ALA A 179 23.69 -26.02 17.93
CA ALA A 179 25.01 -26.20 17.33
C ALA A 179 25.85 -24.91 17.21
N ILE A 180 25.22 -23.74 17.38
CA ILE A 180 25.92 -22.45 17.36
C ILE A 180 26.74 -22.20 18.63
N VAL A 181 26.34 -22.77 19.78
CA VAL A 181 26.91 -22.49 21.11
C VAL A 181 28.43 -22.65 21.17
N PRO A 182 29.05 -23.76 20.70
CA PRO A 182 30.50 -23.93 20.80
C PRO A 182 31.31 -23.01 19.87
N LEU A 183 30.66 -22.27 18.97
CA LEU A 183 31.31 -21.46 17.94
C LEU A 183 31.30 -19.95 18.23
N VAL A 184 30.60 -19.52 19.28
CA VAL A 184 30.34 -18.10 19.58
C VAL A 184 30.66 -17.77 21.03
N ASP A 185 30.95 -16.50 21.30
CA ASP A 185 31.28 -16.03 22.66
C ASP A 185 30.01 -15.62 23.45
N VAL A 186 28.96 -15.19 22.74
CA VAL A 186 27.67 -14.81 23.32
C VAL A 186 26.54 -15.46 22.52
N PRO A 187 25.90 -16.53 23.02
CA PRO A 187 24.71 -17.12 22.40
C PRO A 187 23.43 -16.37 22.78
N MET A 188 22.62 -15.99 21.78
CA MET A 188 21.32 -15.35 21.93
C MET A 188 20.23 -16.18 21.25
N TYR A 189 19.13 -16.41 21.96
CA TYR A 189 17.96 -17.13 21.45
C TYR A 189 16.82 -16.16 21.13
N VAL A 190 16.26 -16.28 19.92
CA VAL A 190 15.12 -15.49 19.44
C VAL A 190 13.90 -16.39 19.28
N MET A 191 12.79 -16.01 19.90
CA MET A 191 11.53 -16.74 19.83
C MET A 191 10.34 -15.79 19.67
N THR A 192 9.15 -16.33 19.43
CA THR A 192 7.89 -15.58 19.43
C THR A 192 7.09 -15.90 20.71
N PRO A 193 6.04 -15.12 21.03
CA PRO A 193 5.09 -15.49 22.09
C PRO A 193 4.34 -16.81 21.85
N GLU A 194 4.39 -17.35 20.63
CA GLU A 194 3.65 -18.53 20.21
C GLU A 194 4.55 -19.78 20.31
N TYR A 195 4.72 -20.33 21.52
CA TYR A 195 5.54 -21.53 21.78
C TYR A 195 4.74 -22.74 22.32
N GLY A 196 3.41 -22.62 22.35
CA GLY A 196 2.52 -23.65 22.91
C GLY A 196 2.35 -23.50 24.43
N ALA A 197 2.35 -24.62 25.15
CA ALA A 197 2.23 -24.62 26.61
C ALA A 197 3.55 -24.24 27.28
N ALA A 198 3.50 -23.66 28.49
CA ALA A 198 4.70 -23.31 29.28
C ALA A 198 5.65 -24.50 29.51
N SER A 199 5.13 -25.73 29.61
CA SER A 199 5.95 -26.95 29.75
C SER A 199 6.78 -27.29 28.52
N GLN A 200 6.55 -26.65 27.36
CA GLN A 200 7.41 -26.83 26.18
C GLN A 200 8.75 -26.10 26.35
N LEU A 201 8.80 -25.06 27.20
CA LEU A 201 10.05 -24.32 27.46
C LEU A 201 11.12 -25.21 28.12
N GLU A 202 10.70 -26.24 28.87
CA GLU A 202 11.60 -27.25 29.46
C GLU A 202 12.27 -28.16 28.43
N LYS A 203 11.84 -28.11 27.16
CA LYS A 203 12.39 -28.92 26.05
C LYS A 203 13.21 -28.12 25.06
N ILE A 204 13.34 -26.81 25.27
CA ILE A 204 14.10 -25.94 24.38
C ILE A 204 15.53 -25.91 24.92
N ASP A 205 16.40 -26.74 24.35
CA ASP A 205 17.80 -26.88 24.78
C ASP A 205 18.53 -25.52 24.75
N MET A 206 18.19 -24.67 23.78
CA MET A 206 18.80 -23.34 23.66
C MET A 206 18.53 -22.42 24.86
N LEU A 207 17.47 -22.65 25.66
CA LEU A 207 17.22 -21.89 26.89
C LEU A 207 18.19 -22.26 28.04
N ASP A 208 18.90 -23.40 27.95
CA ASP A 208 19.96 -23.74 28.90
C ASP A 208 21.27 -23.02 28.58
N PHE A 209 21.52 -22.72 27.31
CA PHE A 209 22.79 -22.17 26.84
C PHE A 209 22.76 -20.68 26.53
N ALA A 210 21.59 -20.10 26.24
CA ALA A 210 21.48 -18.70 25.84
C ALA A 210 21.84 -17.74 26.99
N GLU A 211 22.77 -16.82 26.74
CA GLU A 211 23.05 -15.70 27.65
C GLU A 211 21.97 -14.62 27.57
N PHE A 212 21.33 -14.49 26.40
CA PHE A 212 20.25 -13.53 26.15
C PHE A 212 19.09 -14.21 25.44
N VAL A 213 17.87 -13.90 25.85
CA VAL A 213 16.65 -14.36 25.18
C VAL A 213 15.83 -13.16 24.70
N ALA A 214 15.50 -13.14 23.42
CA ALA A 214 14.64 -12.14 22.81
C ALA A 214 13.31 -12.78 22.40
N ILE A 215 12.25 -12.43 23.10
CA ILE A 215 10.88 -12.75 22.71
C ILE A 215 10.43 -11.66 21.74
N ASN A 216 10.71 -11.89 20.46
CA ASN A 216 10.42 -10.96 19.39
C ASN A 216 8.95 -11.07 18.94
N LYS A 217 8.46 -10.07 18.21
CA LYS A 217 7.02 -9.91 17.88
C LYS A 217 6.17 -9.74 19.13
N PHE A 218 6.65 -8.89 20.05
CA PHE A 218 5.99 -8.63 21.33
C PHE A 218 4.62 -7.94 21.22
N ASP A 219 4.23 -7.52 20.02
CA ASP A 219 2.86 -7.09 19.66
C ASP A 219 1.84 -8.24 19.63
N ARG A 220 2.31 -9.49 19.58
CA ARG A 220 1.44 -10.67 19.52
C ARG A 220 0.71 -10.89 20.84
N LYS A 221 -0.49 -11.46 20.73
CA LYS A 221 -1.31 -11.81 21.90
C LYS A 221 -0.56 -12.80 22.79
N GLY A 222 -0.58 -12.54 24.11
CA GLY A 222 0.08 -13.40 25.10
C GLY A 222 1.56 -13.07 25.33
N ALA A 223 2.12 -12.06 24.68
CA ALA A 223 3.51 -11.66 24.87
C ALA A 223 3.91 -11.35 26.35
N PRO A 224 3.07 -10.70 27.17
CA PRO A 224 3.39 -10.50 28.60
C PRO A 224 3.48 -11.82 29.39
N ASP A 225 2.58 -12.78 29.10
CA ASP A 225 2.64 -14.11 29.72
C ASP A 225 3.87 -14.89 29.25
N ALA A 226 4.19 -14.78 27.95
CA ALA A 226 5.41 -15.34 27.37
C ALA A 226 6.67 -14.85 28.08
N LEU A 227 6.77 -13.54 28.30
CA LEU A 227 7.90 -12.94 29.02
C LEU A 227 8.06 -13.53 30.42
N ARG A 228 6.95 -13.63 31.16
CA ARG A 228 6.96 -14.21 32.51
C ARG A 228 7.40 -15.67 32.50
N ASP A 229 6.85 -16.47 31.60
CA ASP A 229 7.07 -17.92 31.59
C ASP A 229 8.51 -18.25 31.17
N VAL A 230 9.03 -17.57 30.13
CA VAL A 230 10.42 -17.71 29.67
C VAL A 230 11.39 -17.19 30.71
N ALA A 231 11.15 -16.03 31.32
CA ALA A 231 12.01 -15.51 32.39
C ALA A 231 12.10 -16.46 33.58
N LYS A 232 10.98 -17.07 33.99
CA LYS A 232 10.98 -18.11 35.03
C LYS A 232 11.74 -19.36 34.59
N GLN A 233 11.62 -19.78 33.33
CA GLN A 233 12.35 -20.94 32.84
C GLN A 233 13.86 -20.68 32.83
N VAL A 234 14.30 -19.54 32.30
CA VAL A 234 15.73 -19.15 32.30
C VAL A 234 16.28 -19.07 33.73
N GLN A 235 15.52 -18.49 34.67
CA GLN A 235 15.89 -18.46 36.08
C GLN A 235 16.10 -19.87 36.66
N ARG A 236 15.23 -20.83 36.30
CA ARG A 236 15.34 -22.23 36.73
C ARG A 236 16.58 -22.89 36.14
N ASN A 237 16.80 -22.73 34.84
CA ASN A 237 17.92 -23.32 34.11
C ASN A 237 19.27 -22.82 34.66
N GLN A 238 19.34 -21.55 35.07
CA GLN A 238 20.53 -20.95 35.69
C GLN A 238 20.63 -21.18 37.21
N GLU A 239 19.65 -21.85 37.82
CA GLU A 239 19.51 -22.00 39.28
C GLU A 239 19.59 -20.66 40.06
N ALA A 240 19.21 -19.56 39.41
CA ALA A 240 19.40 -18.19 39.88
C ALA A 240 18.27 -17.73 40.83
N TRP A 241 17.91 -18.56 41.81
CA TRP A 241 16.75 -18.36 42.70
C TRP A 241 16.79 -17.10 43.58
N LYS A 242 17.98 -16.48 43.72
CA LYS A 242 18.18 -15.23 44.46
C LYS A 242 17.94 -13.97 43.61
N GLN A 243 17.94 -14.10 42.28
CA GLN A 243 17.61 -13.02 41.36
C GLN A 243 16.13 -13.09 41.02
N ARG A 244 15.48 -11.95 40.76
CA ARG A 244 14.06 -11.96 40.36
C ARG A 244 13.93 -12.37 38.89
N PRO A 245 12.83 -13.03 38.47
CA PRO A 245 12.61 -13.34 37.05
C PRO A 245 12.72 -12.11 36.14
N GLU A 246 12.26 -10.94 36.60
CA GLU A 246 12.34 -9.67 35.85
C GLU A 246 13.79 -9.17 35.63
N GLU A 247 14.75 -9.68 36.40
CA GLU A 247 16.17 -9.33 36.28
C GLU A 247 16.91 -10.26 35.30
N MET A 248 16.29 -11.38 34.92
CA MET A 248 16.85 -12.31 33.94
C MET A 248 17.08 -11.62 32.59
N PRO A 249 18.06 -12.08 31.79
CA PRO A 249 18.37 -11.49 30.48
C PRO A 249 17.35 -11.91 29.40
N VAL A 250 16.06 -11.74 29.70
CA VAL A 250 14.93 -12.03 28.81
C VAL A 250 14.24 -10.71 28.45
N PHE A 251 14.13 -10.44 27.15
CA PHE A 251 13.67 -9.18 26.61
C PHE A 251 12.47 -9.38 25.68
N GLY A 252 11.45 -8.53 25.80
CA GLY A 252 10.35 -8.45 24.84
C GLY A 252 10.65 -7.44 23.75
N THR A 253 10.85 -7.88 22.50
CA THR A 253 11.29 -7.00 21.41
C THR A 253 10.27 -6.94 20.26
N MET A 254 10.25 -5.82 19.54
CA MET A 254 9.50 -5.69 18.29
C MET A 254 10.41 -5.18 17.18
N ALA A 255 11.14 -6.09 16.52
CA ALA A 255 12.05 -5.71 15.43
C ALA A 255 11.35 -5.13 14.19
N SER A 256 10.05 -5.40 14.02
CA SER A 256 9.21 -4.79 12.97
C SER A 256 8.96 -3.31 13.21
N ARG A 257 9.07 -2.88 14.46
CA ARG A 257 8.76 -1.53 14.90
C ARG A 257 10.01 -0.66 14.89
N PHE A 258 9.84 0.52 14.33
CA PHE A 258 10.86 1.55 14.40
C PHE A 258 11.09 2.06 15.85
N ASN A 259 12.35 2.25 16.22
CA ASN A 259 12.79 2.77 17.52
C ASN A 259 12.21 2.04 18.72
N ASP A 260 12.02 0.73 18.58
CA ASP A 260 11.52 -0.08 19.69
C ASP A 260 12.44 0.03 20.91
N ASP A 261 11.85 0.40 22.04
CA ASP A 261 12.52 0.54 23.33
C ASP A 261 12.90 -0.83 23.91
N GLY A 262 12.13 -1.87 23.60
CA GLY A 262 12.48 -3.27 23.89
C GLY A 262 13.78 -3.71 23.20
N VAL A 263 13.91 -3.49 21.89
CA VAL A 263 15.15 -3.75 21.14
C VAL A 263 16.31 -2.90 21.69
N THR A 264 16.06 -1.64 22.04
CA THR A 264 17.10 -0.75 22.58
C THR A 264 17.60 -1.23 23.93
N SER A 265 16.72 -1.75 24.80
CA SER A 265 17.10 -2.36 26.08
C SER A 265 17.95 -3.63 25.91
N LEU A 266 17.56 -4.50 24.97
CA LEU A 266 18.36 -5.67 24.59
C LEU A 266 19.75 -5.25 24.10
N TYR A 267 19.81 -4.26 23.19
CA TYR A 267 21.06 -3.71 22.67
C TYR A 267 21.97 -3.16 23.78
N GLN A 268 21.43 -2.36 24.71
CA GLN A 268 22.22 -1.77 25.79
C GLN A 268 22.84 -2.84 26.69
N SER A 269 22.10 -3.91 26.95
CA SER A 269 22.58 -5.06 27.74
C SER A 269 23.65 -5.87 26.98
N LEU A 270 23.44 -6.11 25.68
CA LEU A 270 24.43 -6.76 24.80
C LEU A 270 25.71 -5.93 24.68
N LYS A 271 25.61 -4.60 24.53
CA LYS A 271 26.75 -3.69 24.43
C LYS A 271 27.66 -3.83 25.65
N GLN A 272 27.09 -3.83 26.85
CA GLN A 272 27.85 -3.98 28.08
C GLN A 272 28.57 -5.33 28.14
N ARG A 273 27.90 -6.43 27.76
CA ARG A 273 28.49 -7.77 27.73
C ARG A 273 29.63 -7.87 26.71
N LEU A 274 29.43 -7.35 25.51
CA LEU A 274 30.41 -7.37 24.42
C LEU A 274 31.63 -6.48 24.73
N ALA A 275 31.43 -5.34 25.40
CA ALA A 275 32.53 -4.51 25.90
C ALA A 275 33.42 -5.28 26.89
N GLY A 276 32.82 -6.09 27.75
CA GLY A 276 33.54 -7.00 28.66
C GLY A 276 34.36 -8.08 27.94
N LEU A 277 34.08 -8.36 26.67
CA LEU A 277 34.85 -9.28 25.80
C LEU A 277 35.90 -8.56 24.94
N GLY A 278 36.07 -7.24 25.10
CA GLY A 278 37.06 -6.46 24.38
C GLY A 278 36.53 -5.68 23.18
N LEU A 279 35.21 -5.56 22.99
CA LEU A 279 34.65 -4.65 21.98
C LEU A 279 34.97 -3.19 22.34
N PRO A 280 35.62 -2.39 21.46
CA PRO A 280 36.07 -1.04 21.79
C PRO A 280 34.95 0.00 21.69
N VAL A 281 34.01 -0.02 22.64
CA VAL A 281 32.87 0.91 22.69
C VAL A 281 33.19 2.21 23.43
N ARG A 282 32.47 3.29 23.09
CA ARG A 282 32.49 4.60 23.75
C ARG A 282 31.17 4.85 24.50
N GLU A 283 31.09 5.98 25.22
CA GLU A 283 29.84 6.45 25.79
C GLU A 283 28.76 6.58 24.69
N GLY A 284 27.60 5.98 24.95
CA GLY A 284 26.55 5.84 23.95
C GLY A 284 25.75 7.12 23.75
N ARG A 285 25.29 7.36 22.51
CA ARG A 285 24.40 8.48 22.17
C ARG A 285 22.92 8.16 22.31
N LEU A 286 22.54 6.88 22.37
CA LEU A 286 21.14 6.50 22.50
C LEU A 286 20.61 6.76 23.92
N PRO A 287 19.34 7.16 24.08
CA PRO A 287 18.71 7.33 25.39
C PRO A 287 18.78 6.03 26.21
N ALA A 288 19.14 6.14 27.49
CA ALA A 288 19.08 5.01 28.40
C ALA A 288 17.62 4.58 28.62
N VAL A 289 17.34 3.28 28.44
CA VAL A 289 16.01 2.70 28.66
C VAL A 289 16.06 1.70 29.81
N SER A 290 15.09 1.77 30.71
CA SER A 290 15.01 0.89 31.90
C SER A 290 14.00 -0.25 31.75
N THR A 291 13.28 -0.32 30.62
CA THR A 291 12.31 -1.38 30.36
C THR A 291 12.97 -2.71 30.02
N ARG A 292 12.25 -3.83 30.19
CA ARG A 292 12.64 -5.17 29.70
C ARG A 292 11.81 -5.62 28.50
N HIS A 293 10.82 -4.84 28.09
CA HIS A 293 9.96 -5.16 26.96
C HIS A 293 9.49 -3.90 26.25
N SER A 294 9.04 -4.03 25.00
CA SER A 294 8.43 -2.94 24.25
C SER A 294 7.22 -2.34 24.98
N THR A 295 7.21 -1.01 25.21
CA THR A 295 6.17 -0.35 26.04
C THR A 295 5.13 0.46 25.27
N HIS A 296 5.44 0.93 24.05
CA HIS A 296 4.60 1.92 23.38
C HIS A 296 3.42 1.28 22.60
N GLN A 297 2.28 1.01 23.24
CA GLN A 297 1.19 0.21 22.67
C GLN A 297 0.04 1.02 22.03
N THR A 298 0.26 1.69 20.90
CA THR A 298 -0.87 2.03 20.01
C THR A 298 -0.80 1.18 18.75
N PRO A 299 -1.34 -0.06 18.78
CA PRO A 299 -1.43 -0.86 17.55
C PRO A 299 -2.27 -0.12 16.51
N ILE A 300 -1.88 -0.22 15.24
CA ILE A 300 -2.63 0.39 14.13
C ILE A 300 -4.08 -0.09 14.14
N VAL A 301 -4.28 -1.40 14.30
CA VAL A 301 -5.60 -2.01 14.52
C VAL A 301 -5.56 -2.74 15.87
N PRO A 302 -6.36 -2.32 16.86
CA PRO A 302 -6.39 -2.97 18.17
C PRO A 302 -6.76 -4.45 18.09
N GLY A 303 -6.18 -5.27 18.97
CA GLY A 303 -6.42 -6.73 19.02
C GLY A 303 -7.91 -7.12 19.07
N ALA A 304 -8.74 -6.33 19.76
CA ALA A 304 -10.19 -6.55 19.84
C ALA A 304 -10.95 -6.31 18.52
N ARG A 305 -10.34 -5.58 17.58
CA ARG A 305 -10.92 -5.23 16.28
C ARG A 305 -10.38 -6.05 15.13
N VAL A 306 -9.44 -6.97 15.37
CA VAL A 306 -8.75 -7.78 14.33
C VAL A 306 -9.71 -8.53 13.38
N ARG A 307 -10.95 -8.83 13.82
CA ARG A 307 -11.97 -9.51 13.02
C ARG A 307 -12.92 -8.59 12.23
N TYR A 308 -12.59 -7.30 12.10
CA TYR A 308 -13.41 -6.29 11.41
C TYR A 308 -13.93 -6.71 10.03
N LEU A 309 -13.11 -7.39 9.21
CA LEU A 309 -13.53 -7.85 7.88
C LEU A 309 -14.60 -8.94 7.95
N ALA A 310 -14.52 -9.86 8.91
CA ALA A 310 -15.55 -10.87 9.13
C ALA A 310 -16.86 -10.24 9.62
N ASP A 311 -16.78 -9.25 10.53
CA ASP A 311 -17.96 -8.49 10.99
C ASP A 311 -18.65 -7.77 9.81
N ILE A 312 -17.87 -7.20 8.88
CA ILE A 312 -18.40 -6.55 7.67
C ILE A 312 -19.08 -7.59 6.77
N SER A 313 -18.44 -8.74 6.53
CA SER A 313 -19.05 -9.83 5.75
C SER A 313 -20.39 -10.27 6.36
N GLU A 314 -20.46 -10.45 7.68
CA GLU A 314 -21.72 -10.77 8.36
C GLU A 314 -22.76 -9.66 8.22
N THR A 315 -22.34 -8.40 8.34
CA THR A 315 -23.21 -7.22 8.18
C THR A 315 -23.84 -7.18 6.78
N VAL A 316 -23.04 -7.34 5.72
CA VAL A 316 -23.53 -7.30 4.34
C VAL A 316 -24.45 -8.49 4.03
N ARG A 317 -24.07 -9.70 4.44
CA ARG A 317 -24.95 -10.88 4.29
C ARG A 317 -26.24 -10.72 5.09
N GLY A 318 -26.17 -10.15 6.29
CA GLY A 318 -27.32 -9.81 7.14
C GLY A 318 -28.27 -8.84 6.45
N TYR A 319 -27.74 -7.75 5.87
CA TYR A 319 -28.52 -6.78 5.11
C TYR A 319 -29.28 -7.43 3.94
N LYS A 320 -28.61 -8.31 3.17
CA LYS A 320 -29.24 -9.01 2.03
C LYS A 320 -30.32 -9.98 2.46
N ARG A 321 -30.11 -10.73 3.55
CA ARG A 321 -31.14 -11.60 4.14
C ARG A 321 -32.35 -10.78 4.56
N HIS A 322 -32.13 -9.65 5.24
CA HIS A 322 -33.20 -8.72 5.64
C HIS A 322 -33.96 -8.20 4.42
N ALA A 323 -33.28 -7.69 3.39
CA ALA A 323 -33.91 -7.20 2.17
C ALA A 323 -34.82 -8.25 1.50
N ARG A 324 -34.35 -9.51 1.42
CA ARG A 324 -35.14 -10.63 0.86
C ARG A 324 -36.33 -11.01 1.74
N GLU A 325 -36.19 -10.97 3.07
CA GLU A 325 -37.31 -11.19 3.98
C GLU A 325 -38.37 -10.09 3.85
N GLN A 326 -37.96 -8.83 3.83
CA GLN A 326 -38.87 -7.69 3.67
C GLN A 326 -39.59 -7.73 2.31
N ALA A 327 -38.87 -8.06 1.23
CA ALA A 327 -39.44 -8.26 -0.10
C ALA A 327 -40.50 -9.38 -0.11
N ARG A 328 -40.23 -10.52 0.54
CA ARG A 328 -41.22 -11.59 0.70
C ARG A 328 -42.46 -11.12 1.46
N LEU A 329 -42.29 -10.38 2.56
CA LEU A 329 -43.42 -9.82 3.30
C LEU A 329 -44.25 -8.86 2.43
N ALA A 330 -43.61 -7.96 1.68
CA ALA A 330 -44.29 -7.03 0.77
C ALA A 330 -45.12 -7.75 -0.30
N ARG A 331 -44.55 -8.81 -0.89
CA ARG A 331 -45.24 -9.69 -1.85
C ARG A 331 -46.46 -10.37 -1.22
N GLU A 332 -46.30 -10.99 -0.06
CA GLU A 332 -47.40 -11.66 0.65
C GLU A 332 -48.52 -10.68 1.01
N ILE A 333 -48.19 -9.47 1.50
CA ILE A 333 -49.17 -8.43 1.81
C ILE A 333 -49.96 -8.04 0.55
N GLN A 334 -49.28 -7.81 -0.57
CA GLN A 334 -49.93 -7.47 -1.83
C GLN A 334 -50.84 -8.60 -2.32
N GLN A 335 -50.37 -9.85 -2.29
CA GLN A 335 -51.13 -11.03 -2.72
C GLN A 335 -52.39 -11.25 -1.87
N LEU A 336 -52.28 -11.10 -0.55
CA LEU A 336 -53.42 -11.24 0.37
C LEU A 336 -54.47 -10.16 0.12
N ARG A 337 -54.06 -8.90 0.01
CA ARG A 337 -54.96 -7.78 -0.30
C ARG A 337 -55.60 -7.90 -1.68
N ALA A 338 -54.83 -8.32 -2.70
CA ALA A 338 -55.35 -8.55 -4.04
C ALA A 338 -56.38 -9.70 -4.07
N SER A 339 -56.10 -10.79 -3.35
CA SER A 339 -57.02 -11.93 -3.21
C SER A 339 -58.30 -11.53 -2.47
N SER A 340 -58.18 -10.71 -1.42
CA SER A 340 -59.30 -10.13 -0.67
C SER A 340 -60.20 -9.29 -1.57
N ARG A 341 -59.61 -8.42 -2.42
CA ARG A 341 -60.33 -7.64 -3.45
C ARG A 341 -61.04 -8.54 -4.45
N MET A 342 -60.34 -9.50 -5.06
CA MET A 342 -60.93 -10.42 -6.04
C MET A 342 -62.09 -11.23 -5.45
N LEU A 343 -61.96 -11.66 -4.18
CA LEU A 343 -63.03 -12.38 -3.49
C LEU A 343 -64.25 -11.48 -3.25
N HIS A 344 -64.03 -10.21 -2.91
CA HIS A 344 -65.10 -9.23 -2.75
C HIS A 344 -65.85 -8.97 -4.06
N GLU A 345 -65.13 -8.88 -5.19
CA GLU A 345 -65.71 -8.71 -6.52
C GLU A 345 -66.50 -9.93 -6.98
N ALA A 346 -65.99 -11.14 -6.73
CA ALA A 346 -66.62 -12.38 -7.20
C ALA A 346 -67.79 -12.85 -6.32
N ILE A 347 -67.66 -12.72 -5.00
CA ILE A 347 -68.65 -13.21 -4.03
C ILE A 347 -68.77 -12.23 -2.85
N PRO A 348 -69.49 -11.08 -3.04
CA PRO A 348 -69.56 -10.01 -2.05
C PRO A 348 -70.01 -10.44 -0.65
N ASP A 349 -70.88 -11.45 -0.58
CA ASP A 349 -71.49 -11.94 0.68
C ASP A 349 -70.55 -12.83 1.52
N LYS A 350 -69.37 -13.21 1.02
CA LYS A 350 -68.43 -14.12 1.71
C LYS A 350 -67.46 -13.38 2.63
N TYR A 351 -67.97 -12.45 3.44
CA TYR A 351 -67.18 -11.51 4.26
C TYR A 351 -66.15 -12.17 5.19
N LYS A 352 -66.47 -13.32 5.81
CA LYS A 352 -65.52 -14.01 6.73
C LYS A 352 -64.21 -14.43 6.06
N ALA A 353 -64.27 -14.86 4.81
CA ALA A 353 -63.07 -15.27 4.08
C ALA A 353 -62.23 -14.06 3.65
N ARG A 354 -62.89 -12.93 3.32
CA ARG A 354 -62.23 -11.66 3.05
C ARG A 354 -61.54 -11.12 4.30
N ASP A 355 -62.25 -11.09 5.42
CA ASP A 355 -61.72 -10.55 6.68
C ASP A 355 -60.53 -11.39 7.19
N ALA A 356 -60.55 -12.72 7.00
CA ALA A 356 -59.42 -13.58 7.29
C ALA A 356 -58.18 -13.27 6.43
N LEU A 357 -58.36 -12.96 5.14
CA LEU A 357 -57.26 -12.55 4.27
C LEU A 357 -56.67 -11.20 4.70
N GLU A 358 -57.52 -10.23 5.05
CA GLU A 358 -57.07 -8.91 5.52
C GLU A 358 -56.35 -8.98 6.87
N GLU A 359 -56.85 -9.80 7.81
CA GLU A 359 -56.17 -10.03 9.10
C GLU A 359 -54.75 -10.60 8.89
N GLN A 360 -54.60 -11.54 7.94
CA GLN A 360 -53.29 -12.08 7.59
C GLN A 360 -52.38 -11.03 6.93
N ALA A 361 -52.94 -10.11 6.14
CA ALA A 361 -52.18 -9.01 5.53
C ALA A 361 -51.69 -8.02 6.59
N VAL A 362 -52.56 -7.60 7.52
CA VAL A 362 -52.22 -6.73 8.65
C VAL A 362 -51.14 -7.35 9.53
N SER A 363 -51.22 -8.66 9.81
CA SER A 363 -50.20 -9.39 10.57
C SER A 363 -48.81 -9.33 9.92
N ARG A 364 -48.73 -9.43 8.58
CA ARG A 364 -47.47 -9.31 7.83
C ARG A 364 -46.99 -7.87 7.74
N GLU A 365 -47.90 -6.93 7.56
CA GLU A 365 -47.60 -5.51 7.55
C GLU A 365 -47.02 -5.05 8.89
N ALA A 366 -47.47 -5.59 10.02
CA ALA A 366 -46.87 -5.32 11.33
C ALA A 366 -45.38 -5.72 11.43
N ARG A 367 -44.96 -6.72 10.65
CA ARG A 367 -43.56 -7.20 10.58
C ARG A 367 -42.71 -6.49 9.53
N LEU A 368 -43.33 -5.76 8.60
CA LEU A 368 -42.63 -5.00 7.58
C LEU A 368 -41.99 -3.75 8.23
N ASP A 369 -40.68 -3.59 8.01
CA ASP A 369 -39.90 -2.56 8.69
C ASP A 369 -40.35 -1.14 8.26
N PRO A 370 -40.22 -0.12 9.13
CA PRO A 370 -40.68 1.23 8.83
C PRO A 370 -40.03 1.88 7.60
N ARG A 371 -38.75 1.56 7.30
CA ARG A 371 -38.05 2.07 6.12
C ARG A 371 -38.54 1.37 4.85
N ALA A 372 -38.75 0.06 4.88
CA ALA A 372 -39.33 -0.72 3.79
C ALA A 372 -40.75 -0.25 3.44
N LYS A 373 -41.59 0.00 4.45
CA LYS A 373 -42.91 0.63 4.29
C LYS A 373 -42.81 1.98 3.57
N LYS A 374 -41.88 2.83 4.02
CA LYS A 374 -41.66 4.15 3.43
C LYS A 374 -41.18 4.06 1.98
N LEU A 375 -40.28 3.13 1.67
CA LEU A 375 -39.79 2.90 0.31
C LEU A 375 -40.92 2.54 -0.65
N LEU A 376 -41.80 1.60 -0.27
CA LEU A 376 -42.97 1.24 -1.07
C LEU A 376 -43.97 2.39 -1.19
N ALA A 377 -44.22 3.12 -0.11
CA ALA A 377 -45.11 4.27 -0.13
C ALA A 377 -44.60 5.40 -1.05
N MET A 378 -43.29 5.60 -1.13
CA MET A 378 -42.65 6.62 -1.99
C MET A 378 -42.47 6.17 -3.44
N TRP A 379 -42.66 4.89 -3.77
CA TRP A 379 -42.44 4.38 -5.12
C TRP A 379 -43.27 5.09 -6.21
N PRO A 380 -44.59 5.35 -6.04
CA PRO A 380 -45.37 6.08 -7.04
C PRO A 380 -44.87 7.52 -7.26
N ASP A 381 -44.45 8.19 -6.19
CA ASP A 381 -43.88 9.55 -6.27
C ASP A 381 -42.52 9.54 -6.99
N LEU A 382 -41.70 8.52 -6.74
CA LEU A 382 -40.45 8.31 -7.46
C LEU A 382 -40.71 8.10 -8.96
N GLN A 383 -41.67 7.25 -9.32
CA GLN A 383 -42.05 7.05 -10.72
C GLN A 383 -42.49 8.34 -11.39
N LYS A 384 -43.30 9.15 -10.68
CA LYS A 384 -43.75 10.46 -11.17
C LYS A 384 -42.56 11.44 -11.35
N ALA A 385 -41.63 11.47 -10.40
CA ALA A 385 -40.48 12.36 -10.45
C ALA A 385 -39.54 12.06 -11.63
N TYR A 386 -39.38 10.79 -12.00
CA TYR A 386 -38.59 10.36 -13.15
C TYR A 386 -39.40 10.22 -14.46
N ALA A 387 -40.70 10.56 -14.46
CA ALA A 387 -41.56 10.46 -15.64
C ALA A 387 -41.51 11.68 -16.57
N GLY A 388 -41.21 12.86 -16.01
CA GLY A 388 -41.18 14.13 -16.74
C GLY A 388 -39.92 14.33 -17.59
N ASP A 389 -39.87 15.48 -18.28
CA ASP A 389 -38.71 15.91 -19.06
C ASP A 389 -37.64 16.61 -18.19
N GLU A 390 -38.01 17.04 -16.97
CA GLU A 390 -37.13 17.69 -16.00
C GLU A 390 -37.30 17.11 -14.59
N TYR A 391 -36.21 17.11 -13.84
CA TYR A 391 -36.17 16.83 -12.40
C TYR A 391 -35.86 18.12 -11.65
N VAL A 392 -36.77 18.54 -10.76
CA VAL A 392 -36.64 19.80 -10.02
C VAL A 392 -36.30 19.50 -8.57
N VAL A 393 -35.14 19.97 -8.10
CA VAL A 393 -34.76 19.91 -6.69
C VAL A 393 -34.66 21.33 -6.15
N LYS A 394 -35.38 21.59 -5.06
CA LYS A 394 -35.27 22.85 -4.33
C LYS A 394 -34.21 22.69 -3.24
N ILE A 395 -33.05 23.33 -3.41
CA ILE A 395 -32.00 23.38 -2.39
C ILE A 395 -31.95 24.80 -1.83
N ARG A 396 -32.44 24.97 -0.60
CA ARG A 396 -32.65 26.28 0.04
C ARG A 396 -33.51 27.18 -0.87
N ASP A 397 -32.98 28.33 -1.32
CA ASP A 397 -33.68 29.30 -2.17
C ASP A 397 -33.43 29.10 -3.67
N LYS A 398 -32.66 28.07 -4.07
CA LYS A 398 -32.35 27.80 -5.48
C LYS A 398 -33.08 26.55 -5.99
N GLU A 399 -33.82 26.71 -7.09
CA GLU A 399 -34.31 25.60 -7.89
C GLU A 399 -33.20 25.14 -8.83
N ILE A 400 -32.80 23.87 -8.70
CA ILE A 400 -31.93 23.20 -9.67
C ILE A 400 -32.82 22.33 -10.53
N ARG A 401 -32.82 22.60 -11.84
CA ARG A 401 -33.54 21.81 -12.83
C ARG A 401 -32.54 20.98 -13.62
N THR A 402 -32.79 19.68 -13.69
CA THR A 402 -31.97 18.75 -14.46
C THR A 402 -32.82 18.14 -15.57
N THR A 403 -32.40 18.28 -16.82
CA THR A 403 -33.08 17.62 -17.95
C THR A 403 -32.95 16.10 -17.81
N LEU A 404 -34.07 15.39 -17.91
CA LEU A 404 -34.17 13.93 -17.74
C LEU A 404 -34.15 13.16 -19.07
N THR A 405 -34.38 13.83 -20.19
CA THR A 405 -34.53 13.18 -21.50
C THR A 405 -33.55 13.70 -22.53
N HIS A 406 -33.06 12.82 -23.37
CA HIS A 406 -32.31 13.12 -24.58
C HIS A 406 -33.10 12.63 -25.81
N THR A 407 -33.36 13.51 -26.77
CA THR A 407 -34.09 13.14 -27.99
C THR A 407 -33.10 12.70 -29.07
N THR A 408 -33.25 11.48 -29.59
CA THR A 408 -32.40 10.97 -30.68
C THR A 408 -32.75 11.60 -32.03
N LEU A 409 -31.89 11.41 -33.04
CA LEU A 409 -32.17 11.81 -34.42
C LEU A 409 -33.46 11.18 -34.99
N SER A 410 -33.87 10.01 -34.49
CA SER A 410 -35.13 9.35 -34.87
C SER A 410 -36.36 9.89 -34.13
N GLY A 411 -36.20 10.86 -33.23
CA GLY A 411 -37.28 11.43 -32.42
C GLY A 411 -37.61 10.67 -31.14
N ASN A 412 -36.85 9.61 -30.80
CA ASN A 412 -37.09 8.85 -29.57
C ASN A 412 -36.58 9.60 -28.34
N LYS A 413 -37.37 9.65 -27.27
CA LYS A 413 -36.95 10.19 -25.97
C LYS A 413 -36.25 9.11 -25.13
N ILE A 414 -34.94 9.24 -24.95
CA ILE A 414 -34.13 8.38 -24.08
C ILE A 414 -34.03 9.04 -22.71
N ARG A 415 -34.43 8.32 -21.65
CA ARG A 415 -34.32 8.84 -20.27
C ARG A 415 -32.93 8.63 -19.71
N LYS A 416 -32.42 9.60 -18.96
CA LYS A 416 -31.19 9.48 -18.17
C LYS A 416 -31.27 8.32 -17.18
N VAL A 417 -32.40 8.17 -16.48
CA VAL A 417 -32.63 7.04 -15.56
C VAL A 417 -33.90 6.30 -15.96
N ALA A 418 -33.79 5.02 -16.27
CA ALA A 418 -34.91 4.13 -16.57
C ALA A 418 -35.32 3.37 -15.30
N LEU A 419 -36.60 3.44 -14.92
CA LEU A 419 -37.14 2.71 -13.78
C LEU A 419 -37.74 1.36 -14.21
N PRO A 420 -37.67 0.32 -13.37
CA PRO A 420 -38.39 -0.93 -13.64
C PRO A 420 -39.91 -0.71 -13.65
N ARG A 421 -40.60 -1.58 -14.37
CA ARG A 421 -42.07 -1.60 -14.47
C ARG A 421 -42.68 -2.79 -13.74
N TYR A 422 -42.07 -3.17 -12.62
CA TYR A 422 -42.58 -4.26 -11.79
C TYR A 422 -43.94 -3.89 -11.19
N GLU A 423 -44.84 -4.87 -11.14
CA GLU A 423 -46.12 -4.75 -10.44
C GLU A 423 -46.05 -5.40 -9.06
N ASP A 424 -45.22 -6.41 -8.89
CA ASP A 424 -45.02 -7.10 -7.61
C ASP A 424 -44.28 -6.21 -6.62
N HIS A 425 -44.91 -5.92 -5.48
CA HIS A 425 -44.32 -5.13 -4.41
C HIS A 425 -43.06 -5.79 -3.81
N GLY A 426 -42.94 -7.12 -3.90
CA GLY A 426 -41.72 -7.83 -3.52
C GLY A 426 -40.53 -7.46 -4.41
N GLU A 427 -40.71 -7.50 -5.74
CA GLU A 427 -39.67 -7.10 -6.70
C GLU A 427 -39.31 -5.62 -6.56
N ILE A 428 -40.32 -4.74 -6.41
CA ILE A 428 -40.10 -3.31 -6.19
C ILE A 428 -39.25 -3.07 -4.93
N LEU A 429 -39.63 -3.66 -3.80
CA LEU A 429 -38.91 -3.44 -2.55
C LEU A 429 -37.50 -4.03 -2.58
N GLN A 430 -37.34 -5.23 -3.15
CA GLN A 430 -36.04 -5.86 -3.29
C GLN A 430 -35.09 -4.98 -4.13
N TRP A 431 -35.58 -4.47 -5.27
CA TRP A 431 -34.82 -3.57 -6.13
C TRP A 431 -34.46 -2.26 -5.41
N LEU A 432 -35.41 -1.62 -4.71
CA LEU A 432 -35.17 -0.39 -3.95
C LEU A 432 -34.15 -0.58 -2.81
N MET A 433 -34.03 -1.78 -2.26
CA MET A 433 -33.08 -2.09 -1.18
C MET A 433 -31.71 -2.53 -1.72
N LEU A 434 -31.62 -3.21 -2.86
CA LEU A 434 -30.35 -3.79 -3.33
C LEU A 434 -29.69 -3.00 -4.47
N ASP A 435 -30.49 -2.35 -5.32
CA ASP A 435 -30.06 -1.72 -6.57
C ASP A 435 -30.88 -0.48 -6.89
N ASN A 436 -31.13 0.37 -5.90
CA ASN A 436 -31.91 1.60 -6.05
C ASN A 436 -31.39 2.53 -7.17
N VAL A 437 -32.14 3.57 -7.51
CA VAL A 437 -31.70 4.61 -8.46
C VAL A 437 -30.34 5.21 -8.06
N PRO A 438 -29.53 5.70 -9.03
CA PRO A 438 -28.34 6.46 -8.72
C PRO A 438 -28.62 7.57 -7.70
N GLY A 439 -27.71 7.77 -6.75
CA GLY A 439 -27.84 8.77 -5.69
C GLY A 439 -28.72 8.37 -4.50
N SER A 440 -29.27 7.15 -4.48
CA SER A 440 -30.04 6.60 -3.35
C SER A 440 -29.39 5.34 -2.79
N PHE A 441 -29.45 5.15 -1.47
CA PHE A 441 -28.89 3.97 -0.80
C PHE A 441 -29.43 2.66 -1.42
N PRO A 442 -28.59 1.62 -1.65
CA PRO A 442 -27.17 1.48 -1.27
C PRO A 442 -26.19 2.00 -2.34
N TYR A 443 -26.62 2.92 -3.21
CA TYR A 443 -25.80 3.60 -4.22
C TYR A 443 -25.18 2.66 -5.28
N SER A 444 -25.72 1.46 -5.46
CA SER A 444 -25.21 0.45 -6.41
C SER A 444 -25.04 1.02 -7.82
N ALA A 445 -26.01 1.80 -8.30
CA ALA A 445 -26.00 2.41 -9.64
C ALA A 445 -25.26 3.76 -9.74
N GLY A 446 -24.66 4.24 -8.64
CA GLY A 446 -23.92 5.50 -8.59
C GLY A 446 -24.21 6.31 -7.33
N THR A 447 -23.23 7.12 -6.90
CA THR A 447 -23.30 7.92 -5.67
C THR A 447 -24.04 9.25 -5.82
N PHE A 448 -24.25 9.71 -7.05
CA PHE A 448 -24.96 10.93 -7.39
C PHE A 448 -26.22 10.61 -8.19
N ALA A 449 -27.24 11.47 -8.07
CA ALA A 449 -28.52 11.28 -8.76
C ALA A 449 -28.38 11.29 -10.29
N PHE A 450 -27.51 12.15 -10.80
CA PHE A 450 -27.19 12.29 -12.22
C PHE A 450 -25.69 12.59 -12.38
N LYS A 451 -25.13 12.27 -13.55
CA LYS A 451 -23.77 12.66 -13.94
C LYS A 451 -23.65 14.19 -13.99
N ARG A 452 -22.44 14.71 -13.76
CA ARG A 452 -22.18 16.17 -13.79
C ARG A 452 -22.32 16.69 -15.22
N GLU A 453 -23.05 17.79 -15.38
CA GLU A 453 -23.06 18.54 -16.64
C GLU A 453 -21.84 19.50 -16.67
N GLY A 454 -21.06 19.47 -17.75
CA GLY A 454 -19.90 20.35 -17.93
C GLY A 454 -18.60 19.92 -17.23
N GLU A 455 -18.61 18.83 -16.45
CA GLU A 455 -17.42 18.23 -15.86
C GLU A 455 -17.40 16.72 -16.17
N ASP A 456 -16.92 16.38 -17.38
CA ASP A 456 -16.73 14.99 -17.79
C ASP A 456 -15.76 14.26 -16.83
N PRO A 457 -15.90 12.94 -16.62
CA PRO A 457 -15.05 12.17 -15.70
C PRO A 457 -13.59 12.07 -16.17
N THR A 458 -13.30 12.54 -17.40
CA THR A 458 -11.99 12.53 -18.03
C THR A 458 -10.93 13.12 -17.10
N ARG A 459 -9.90 12.31 -16.82
CA ARG A 459 -8.71 12.72 -16.10
C ARG A 459 -7.50 12.03 -16.74
N MET A 460 -6.71 12.78 -17.49
CA MET A 460 -5.54 12.25 -18.20
C MET A 460 -4.30 12.31 -17.32
N PHE A 461 -3.58 11.20 -17.28
CA PHE A 461 -2.28 11.06 -16.64
C PHE A 461 -1.22 11.78 -17.46
N ALA A 462 -0.43 12.64 -16.84
CA ALA A 462 0.69 13.33 -17.48
C ALA A 462 1.85 13.53 -16.51
N GLY A 463 3.06 13.38 -17.04
CA GLY A 463 4.31 13.58 -16.32
C GLY A 463 5.48 13.13 -17.17
N GLU A 464 6.33 14.06 -17.56
CA GLU A 464 7.53 13.79 -18.35
C GLU A 464 8.51 14.96 -18.22
N GLY A 465 9.80 14.64 -18.09
CA GLY A 465 10.88 15.62 -18.05
C GLY A 465 10.85 16.44 -16.76
N ASP A 466 11.09 17.74 -16.89
CA ASP A 466 11.04 18.69 -15.79
C ASP A 466 9.63 19.24 -15.53
N ALA A 467 9.50 20.05 -14.48
CA ALA A 467 8.23 20.68 -14.11
C ALA A 467 7.64 21.56 -15.24
N PHE A 468 8.50 22.18 -16.06
CA PHE A 468 8.10 23.08 -17.14
C PHE A 468 7.46 22.32 -18.30
N ARG A 469 8.06 21.21 -18.75
CA ARG A 469 7.50 20.37 -19.81
C ARG A 469 6.16 19.77 -19.40
N THR A 470 6.07 19.26 -18.18
CA THR A 470 4.81 18.71 -17.68
C THR A 470 3.73 19.78 -17.53
N ASN A 471 4.07 20.99 -17.09
CA ASN A 471 3.11 22.12 -17.07
C ASN A 471 2.56 22.45 -18.47
N ARG A 472 3.42 22.46 -19.50
CA ARG A 472 2.98 22.65 -20.90
C ARG A 472 1.99 21.55 -21.33
N ARG A 473 2.27 20.29 -20.97
CA ARG A 473 1.36 19.17 -21.25
C ARG A 473 0.03 19.31 -20.50
N PHE A 474 0.02 19.77 -19.24
CA PHE A 474 -1.23 20.03 -18.52
C PHE A 474 -2.08 21.11 -19.20
N LYS A 475 -1.45 22.17 -19.71
CA LYS A 475 -2.16 23.21 -20.47
C LYS A 475 -2.78 22.66 -21.75
N LEU A 476 -2.05 21.81 -22.48
CA LEU A 476 -2.55 21.14 -23.68
C LEU A 476 -3.75 20.22 -23.40
N VAL A 477 -3.62 19.27 -22.47
CA VAL A 477 -4.68 18.26 -22.23
C VAL A 477 -5.95 18.85 -21.60
N SER A 478 -5.84 20.04 -21.00
CA SER A 478 -6.97 20.74 -20.39
C SER A 478 -7.48 21.92 -21.23
N GLU A 479 -6.93 22.15 -22.43
CA GLU A 479 -7.35 23.21 -23.33
C GLU A 479 -8.82 23.06 -23.74
N GLY A 480 -9.55 24.18 -23.81
CA GLY A 480 -10.98 24.18 -24.16
C GLY A 480 -11.93 23.58 -23.11
N MET A 481 -11.42 22.97 -22.02
CA MET A 481 -12.24 22.39 -20.96
C MET A 481 -12.54 23.41 -19.84
N PRO A 482 -13.81 23.58 -19.42
CA PRO A 482 -14.18 24.49 -18.33
C PRO A 482 -13.75 23.97 -16.95
N ALA A 483 -13.64 22.66 -16.78
CA ALA A 483 -13.11 22.03 -15.56
C ALA A 483 -11.69 21.52 -15.80
N LYS A 484 -10.75 21.88 -14.91
CA LYS A 484 -9.34 21.49 -15.00
C LYS A 484 -9.08 20.30 -14.08
N ARG A 485 -9.05 19.09 -14.64
CA ARG A 485 -8.84 17.84 -13.88
C ARG A 485 -7.49 17.22 -14.22
N LEU A 486 -6.46 17.64 -13.48
CA LEU A 486 -5.06 17.25 -13.75
C LEU A 486 -4.70 15.94 -13.04
N SER A 487 -3.87 15.10 -13.64
CA SER A 487 -3.30 13.92 -12.98
C SER A 487 -1.80 13.81 -13.21
N THR A 488 -1.03 13.87 -12.13
CA THR A 488 0.42 13.94 -12.15
C THR A 488 1.05 12.57 -11.95
N ALA A 489 1.97 12.22 -12.85
CA ALA A 489 2.87 11.07 -12.75
C ALA A 489 4.28 11.56 -12.42
N PHE A 490 4.90 11.05 -11.35
CA PHE A 490 6.26 11.44 -10.96
C PHE A 490 7.30 10.45 -11.48
N ASP A 491 8.52 10.93 -11.74
CA ASP A 491 9.62 10.06 -12.14
C ASP A 491 10.03 9.10 -11.02
N SER A 492 10.74 8.02 -11.37
CA SER A 492 11.16 7.03 -10.37
C SER A 492 12.05 7.60 -9.26
N VAL A 493 12.75 8.71 -9.51
CA VAL A 493 13.61 9.37 -8.51
C VAL A 493 12.74 10.01 -7.43
N THR A 494 11.74 10.80 -7.84
CA THR A 494 10.75 11.43 -6.97
C THR A 494 9.87 10.39 -6.27
N LEU A 495 9.43 9.34 -6.97
CA LEU A 495 8.60 8.27 -6.40
C LEU A 495 9.27 7.58 -5.20
N TYR A 496 10.60 7.53 -5.20
CA TYR A 496 11.41 6.95 -4.12
C TYR A 496 11.95 7.98 -3.12
N GLY A 497 11.52 9.24 -3.22
CA GLY A 497 11.92 10.29 -2.28
C GLY A 497 13.39 10.69 -2.40
N HIS A 498 14.01 10.47 -3.57
CA HIS A 498 15.39 10.88 -3.82
C HIS A 498 15.44 12.22 -4.56
N ASP A 499 16.54 12.93 -4.37
CA ASP A 499 16.89 14.08 -5.21
C ASP A 499 17.60 13.59 -6.51
N PRO A 500 17.52 14.36 -7.61
CA PRO A 500 18.32 14.10 -8.81
C PRO A 500 19.83 14.18 -8.50
N ASP A 501 20.63 13.30 -9.10
CA ASP A 501 22.06 13.16 -8.84
C ASP A 501 22.80 12.79 -10.15
N LEU A 502 24.09 13.16 -10.25
CA LEU A 502 24.99 12.78 -11.35
C LEU A 502 25.32 11.28 -11.37
N ARG A 503 25.14 10.57 -10.26
CA ARG A 503 25.36 9.12 -10.18
C ARG A 503 24.53 8.42 -11.26
N PRO A 504 25.12 7.57 -12.12
CA PRO A 504 24.41 6.93 -13.24
C PRO A 504 23.13 6.18 -12.83
N ASP A 505 23.11 5.60 -11.63
CA ASP A 505 21.95 4.91 -11.05
C ASP A 505 20.70 5.81 -10.94
N ILE A 506 20.91 7.12 -10.75
CA ILE A 506 19.87 8.15 -10.60
C ILE A 506 19.76 8.97 -11.89
N TYR A 507 20.87 9.50 -12.42
CA TYR A 507 20.88 10.40 -13.58
C TYR A 507 20.15 9.83 -14.81
N GLY A 508 20.29 8.54 -15.06
CA GLY A 508 19.61 7.86 -16.16
C GLY A 508 18.08 7.86 -16.03
N LYS A 509 17.54 8.12 -14.85
CA LYS A 509 16.12 8.00 -14.49
C LYS A 509 15.41 9.33 -14.24
N VAL A 510 16.17 10.41 -14.00
CA VAL A 510 15.64 11.76 -13.77
C VAL A 510 14.75 12.19 -14.96
N GLY A 511 13.50 12.55 -14.68
CA GLY A 511 12.51 13.00 -15.67
C GLY A 511 12.00 11.93 -16.65
N ASN A 512 12.37 10.66 -16.46
CA ASN A 512 11.88 9.55 -17.26
C ASN A 512 10.67 8.89 -16.60
N SER A 513 9.68 8.52 -17.42
CA SER A 513 8.42 7.88 -16.97
C SER A 513 7.59 8.72 -15.98
N GLY A 514 7.87 10.02 -15.89
CA GLY A 514 7.22 10.94 -14.97
C GLY A 514 7.96 12.27 -14.87
N VAL A 515 7.37 13.23 -14.17
CA VAL A 515 7.98 14.53 -13.89
C VAL A 515 8.96 14.44 -12.71
N SER A 516 10.11 15.10 -12.83
CA SER A 516 11.08 15.21 -11.73
C SER A 516 10.76 16.40 -10.82
N ILE A 517 10.49 16.14 -9.54
CA ILE A 517 10.16 17.16 -8.53
C ILE A 517 11.00 16.88 -7.28
N ALA A 518 11.95 17.77 -6.96
CA ALA A 518 12.83 17.63 -5.80
C ALA A 518 12.58 18.71 -4.74
N THR A 519 12.01 19.85 -5.12
CA THR A 519 11.83 21.02 -4.26
C THR A 519 10.44 21.62 -4.38
N LEU A 520 10.04 22.45 -3.39
CA LEU A 520 8.81 23.24 -3.46
C LEU A 520 8.76 24.13 -4.71
N ASP A 521 9.90 24.68 -5.13
CA ASP A 521 9.99 25.54 -6.31
C ASP A 521 9.67 24.79 -7.61
N ASP A 522 10.00 23.50 -7.71
CA ASP A 522 9.60 22.66 -8.85
C ASP A 522 8.10 22.46 -8.87
N LEU A 523 7.49 22.22 -7.71
CA LEU A 523 6.04 22.00 -7.62
C LEU A 523 5.23 23.28 -7.92
N LYS A 524 5.75 24.45 -7.54
CA LYS A 524 5.18 25.75 -7.93
C LYS A 524 5.19 25.93 -9.45
N VAL A 525 6.30 25.60 -10.10
CA VAL A 525 6.40 25.65 -11.57
C VAL A 525 5.41 24.68 -12.22
N LEU A 526 5.32 23.45 -11.70
CA LEU A 526 4.46 22.38 -12.23
C LEU A 526 3.00 22.83 -12.37
N TYR A 527 2.47 23.54 -11.38
CA TYR A 527 1.08 23.99 -11.35
C TYR A 527 0.90 25.49 -11.69
N SER A 528 1.94 26.16 -12.19
CA SER A 528 1.85 27.55 -12.60
C SER A 528 0.77 27.78 -13.66
N GLY A 529 -0.07 28.81 -13.44
CA GLY A 529 -1.21 29.14 -14.30
C GLY A 529 -2.48 28.35 -14.02
N PHE A 530 -2.49 27.44 -13.04
CA PHE A 530 -3.69 26.76 -12.55
C PHE A 530 -4.00 27.25 -11.13
N ASP A 531 -5.17 27.87 -10.94
CA ASP A 531 -5.67 28.24 -9.62
C ASP A 531 -6.10 26.97 -8.87
N LEU A 532 -5.29 26.56 -7.90
CA LEU A 532 -5.49 25.32 -7.12
C LEU A 532 -6.65 25.40 -6.13
N THR A 533 -7.09 26.61 -5.80
CA THR A 533 -8.24 26.88 -4.94
C THR A 533 -9.54 27.12 -5.72
N ASN A 534 -9.48 27.06 -7.06
CA ASN A 534 -10.67 27.19 -7.88
C ASN A 534 -11.61 25.98 -7.70
N PRO A 535 -12.92 26.19 -7.53
CA PRO A 535 -13.88 25.09 -7.37
C PRO A 535 -13.95 24.12 -8.57
N SER A 536 -13.56 24.57 -9.77
CA SER A 536 -13.52 23.74 -10.99
C SER A 536 -12.13 23.17 -11.34
N THR A 537 -11.11 23.43 -10.51
CA THR A 537 -9.79 22.82 -10.63
C THR A 537 -9.65 21.69 -9.63
N SER A 538 -9.10 20.55 -10.04
CA SER A 538 -8.73 19.49 -9.11
C SER A 538 -7.51 18.71 -9.59
N VAL A 539 -6.53 18.56 -8.70
CA VAL A 539 -5.25 17.89 -9.01
C VAL A 539 -5.19 16.53 -8.32
N SER A 540 -4.86 15.49 -9.09
CA SER A 540 -4.57 14.15 -8.56
C SER A 540 -3.06 13.90 -8.67
N MET A 541 -2.41 13.49 -7.59
CA MET A 541 -0.97 13.22 -7.55
C MET A 541 -0.74 11.76 -7.18
N THR A 542 -0.11 11.01 -8.10
CA THR A 542 0.17 9.58 -7.91
C THR A 542 1.53 9.40 -7.26
N ILE A 543 1.56 9.58 -5.94
CA ILE A 543 2.73 9.44 -5.09
C ILE A 543 2.36 8.60 -3.86
N ASN A 544 3.28 7.76 -3.38
CA ASN A 544 3.04 6.84 -2.26
C ASN A 544 4.07 7.03 -1.13
N GLY A 545 5.28 6.47 -1.26
CA GLY A 545 6.32 6.53 -0.22
C GLY A 545 6.55 7.94 0.36
N PRO A 546 6.92 8.93 -0.47
CA PRO A 546 7.12 10.31 -0.02
C PRO A 546 5.87 11.19 -0.17
N ALA A 547 4.67 10.58 -0.22
CA ALA A 547 3.41 11.31 -0.36
C ALA A 547 3.21 12.43 0.68
N PRO A 548 3.55 12.26 1.97
CA PRO A 548 3.44 13.34 2.95
C PRO A 548 4.27 14.58 2.57
N SER A 549 5.49 14.39 2.09
CA SER A 549 6.37 15.50 1.69
C SER A 549 5.85 16.21 0.43
N ILE A 550 5.44 15.46 -0.60
CA ILE A 550 4.86 16.04 -1.82
C ILE A 550 3.52 16.73 -1.53
N LEU A 551 2.70 16.18 -0.64
CA LEU A 551 1.45 16.80 -0.21
C LEU A 551 1.72 18.13 0.53
N ALA A 552 2.71 18.16 1.42
CA ALA A 552 3.11 19.40 2.09
C ALA A 552 3.61 20.46 1.08
N MET A 553 4.38 20.05 0.06
CA MET A 553 4.76 20.94 -1.04
C MET A 553 3.52 21.48 -1.78
N PHE A 554 2.55 20.62 -2.08
CA PHE A 554 1.32 21.01 -2.79
C PHE A 554 0.46 21.98 -2.00
N MET A 555 0.27 21.73 -0.71
CA MET A 555 -0.46 22.62 0.17
C MET A 555 0.21 23.99 0.27
N ASN A 556 1.55 24.03 0.39
CA ASN A 556 2.32 25.28 0.36
C ASN A 556 2.20 26.00 -0.99
N THR A 557 2.21 25.29 -2.12
CA THR A 557 1.96 25.91 -3.44
C THR A 557 0.58 26.56 -3.51
N ALA A 558 -0.48 25.90 -3.02
CA ALA A 558 -1.83 26.46 -3.02
C ALA A 558 -1.97 27.69 -2.09
N ILE A 559 -1.29 27.67 -0.94
CA ILE A 559 -1.22 28.80 0.00
C ILE A 559 -0.47 29.98 -0.66
N ASP A 560 0.71 29.73 -1.20
CA ASP A 560 1.57 30.76 -1.79
C ASP A 560 0.89 31.42 -3.01
N GLN A 561 0.18 30.66 -3.86
CA GLN A 561 -0.65 31.24 -4.94
C GLN A 561 -1.64 32.29 -4.43
N ASN A 562 -2.26 32.07 -3.28
CA ASN A 562 -3.25 32.99 -2.71
C ASN A 562 -2.61 34.18 -2.00
N LEU A 563 -1.43 33.99 -1.38
CA LEU A 563 -0.63 35.10 -0.84
C LEU A 563 -0.13 36.01 -1.96
N GLU A 564 0.42 35.43 -3.04
CA GLU A 564 0.87 36.17 -4.23
C GLU A 564 -0.29 36.92 -4.90
N LYS A 565 -1.46 36.28 -5.00
CA LYS A 565 -2.69 36.91 -5.51
C LYS A 565 -3.10 38.09 -4.64
N PHE A 566 -3.09 37.94 -3.31
CA PHE A 566 -3.38 39.04 -2.39
C PHE A 566 -2.40 40.20 -2.59
N ALA A 567 -1.10 39.91 -2.68
CA ALA A 567 -0.07 40.93 -2.85
C ALA A 567 -0.23 41.68 -4.18
N ALA A 568 -0.56 40.97 -5.26
CA ALA A 568 -0.84 41.56 -6.57
C ALA A 568 -2.10 42.43 -6.57
N GLU A 569 -3.19 41.97 -5.93
CA GLU A 569 -4.47 42.69 -5.89
C GLU A 569 -4.45 43.91 -4.95
N ASN A 570 -3.65 43.87 -3.87
CA ASN A 570 -3.61 44.93 -2.85
C ASN A 570 -2.35 45.81 -2.91
N GLY A 571 -1.34 45.44 -3.70
CA GLY A 571 -0.08 46.19 -3.85
C GLY A 571 0.82 46.19 -2.61
N ARG A 572 0.63 45.24 -1.68
CA ARG A 572 1.41 45.08 -0.44
C ARG A 572 1.39 43.63 0.03
N GLU A 573 2.37 43.26 0.85
CA GLU A 573 2.34 41.99 1.56
C GLU A 573 1.17 41.91 2.55
N PRO A 574 0.58 40.72 2.75
CA PRO A 574 -0.41 40.50 3.80
C PRO A 574 0.23 40.67 5.18
N THR A 575 -0.52 41.22 6.13
CA THR A 575 -0.15 41.16 7.55
C THR A 575 -0.23 39.73 8.07
N ASP A 576 0.39 39.42 9.21
CA ASP A 576 0.36 38.08 9.80
C ASP A 576 -1.06 37.53 9.98
N THR A 577 -2.01 38.39 10.36
CA THR A 577 -3.42 38.02 10.54
C THR A 577 -4.11 37.74 9.19
N GLU A 578 -3.79 38.49 8.14
CA GLU A 578 -4.32 38.26 6.80
C GLU A 578 -3.72 36.98 6.20
N ALA A 579 -2.42 36.77 6.35
CA ALA A 579 -1.73 35.56 5.89
C ALA A 579 -2.29 34.30 6.56
N ALA A 580 -2.55 34.34 7.87
CA ALA A 580 -3.17 33.23 8.59
C ALA A 580 -4.57 32.89 8.04
N LYS A 581 -5.42 33.90 7.80
CA LYS A 581 -6.75 33.70 7.21
C LYS A 581 -6.70 33.18 5.78
N ILE A 582 -5.75 33.65 4.97
CA ILE A 582 -5.51 33.16 3.61
C ILE A 582 -5.11 31.69 3.65
N ARG A 583 -4.23 31.30 4.58
CA ARG A 583 -3.80 29.91 4.78
C ARG A 583 -4.97 29.00 5.14
N GLU A 584 -5.77 29.39 6.14
CA GLU A 584 -6.97 28.64 6.55
C GLU A 584 -7.95 28.47 5.37
N TRP A 585 -8.21 29.56 4.64
CA TRP A 585 -9.12 29.52 3.49
C TRP A 585 -8.60 28.63 2.37
N ALA A 586 -7.31 28.72 2.04
CA ALA A 586 -6.70 27.91 0.99
C ALA A 586 -6.79 26.42 1.33
N LEU A 587 -6.47 26.03 2.58
CA LEU A 587 -6.57 24.64 3.06
C LEU A 587 -8.01 24.10 3.02
N ALA A 588 -9.00 24.92 3.36
CA ALA A 588 -10.41 24.50 3.32
C ALA A 588 -10.96 24.34 1.88
N ASN A 589 -10.42 25.09 0.92
CA ASN A 589 -10.96 25.16 -0.45
C ASN A 589 -10.15 24.41 -1.51
N VAL A 590 -8.89 24.06 -1.21
CA VAL A 590 -8.05 23.30 -2.13
C VAL A 590 -8.68 21.94 -2.46
N ARG A 591 -8.70 21.59 -3.76
CA ARG A 591 -9.38 20.39 -4.25
C ARG A 591 -8.40 19.47 -4.95
N GLY A 592 -8.36 18.21 -4.52
CA GLY A 592 -7.45 17.26 -5.13
C GLY A 592 -7.43 15.90 -4.44
N THR A 593 -6.48 15.08 -4.84
CA THR A 593 -6.25 13.73 -4.34
C THR A 593 -4.76 13.46 -4.29
N VAL A 594 -4.29 12.91 -3.18
CA VAL A 594 -3.00 12.23 -3.13
C VAL A 594 -3.26 10.72 -3.06
N GLN A 595 -2.47 9.92 -3.76
CA GLN A 595 -2.69 8.47 -3.77
C GLN A 595 -2.41 7.83 -2.42
N ALA A 596 -1.16 7.88 -1.95
CA ALA A 596 -0.76 7.62 -0.57
C ALA A 596 -1.29 6.33 0.09
N ASP A 597 -1.64 5.31 -0.70
CA ASP A 597 -2.07 4.01 -0.18
C ASP A 597 -0.84 3.13 0.02
N ILE A 598 -0.38 3.02 1.26
CA ILE A 598 0.81 2.25 1.64
C ILE A 598 0.51 0.75 1.70
N LEU A 599 -0.74 0.35 1.93
CA LEU A 599 -1.08 -1.08 2.04
C LEU A 599 -0.90 -1.79 0.69
N LYS A 600 -1.31 -1.15 -0.42
CA LYS A 600 -1.07 -1.70 -1.76
C LYS A 600 0.41 -1.70 -2.18
N GLU A 601 1.26 -0.87 -1.55
CA GLU A 601 2.68 -0.82 -1.87
C GLU A 601 3.39 -2.10 -1.46
N ASP A 602 3.12 -2.60 -0.25
CA ASP A 602 3.67 -3.89 0.19
C ASP A 602 3.03 -5.07 -0.56
N GLN A 603 1.74 -4.97 -0.91
CA GLN A 603 1.01 -6.06 -1.54
C GLN A 603 1.34 -6.25 -3.02
N GLY A 604 1.44 -5.16 -3.81
CA GLY A 604 1.50 -5.24 -5.27
C GLY A 604 2.49 -4.32 -5.98
N GLN A 605 2.67 -3.07 -5.52
CA GLN A 605 3.46 -2.08 -6.29
C GLN A 605 4.96 -2.04 -5.95
N ASN A 606 5.34 -2.44 -4.74
CA ASN A 606 6.72 -2.50 -4.25
C ASN A 606 7.48 -1.16 -4.28
N THR A 607 6.81 -0.02 -4.06
CA THR A 607 7.46 1.32 -3.94
C THR A 607 7.42 1.89 -2.52
N CYS A 608 7.20 1.04 -1.50
CA CYS A 608 7.42 1.41 -0.10
C CYS A 608 8.88 1.82 0.12
N ILE A 609 9.09 3.08 0.51
CA ILE A 609 10.40 3.55 0.98
C ILE A 609 10.51 3.58 2.50
N PHE A 610 9.38 3.74 3.18
CA PHE A 610 9.28 3.68 4.62
C PHE A 610 8.60 2.40 5.12
N SER A 611 8.85 2.00 6.36
CA SER A 611 8.19 0.87 6.99
C SER A 611 6.67 1.07 6.96
N THR A 612 5.92 -0.03 6.80
CA THR A 612 4.46 0.03 6.69
C THR A 612 3.85 0.72 7.90
N GLU A 613 4.38 0.44 9.10
CA GLU A 613 3.93 1.06 10.35
C GLU A 613 4.19 2.56 10.39
N PHE A 614 5.41 3.00 10.07
CA PHE A 614 5.74 4.42 10.02
C PHE A 614 4.88 5.15 8.99
N SER A 615 4.70 4.56 7.82
CA SER A 615 3.91 5.19 6.76
C SER A 615 2.44 5.32 7.17
N LEU A 616 1.84 4.27 7.75
CA LEU A 616 0.47 4.31 8.28
C LEU A 616 0.35 5.33 9.43
N LYS A 617 1.41 5.48 10.25
CA LYS A 617 1.48 6.52 11.28
C LYS A 617 1.37 7.90 10.64
N VAL A 618 2.21 8.22 9.67
CA VAL A 618 2.21 9.54 9.01
C VAL A 618 0.93 9.76 8.19
N MET A 619 0.32 8.72 7.64
CA MET A 619 -1.00 8.83 6.99
C MET A 619 -2.10 9.22 7.98
N GLY A 620 -2.07 8.68 9.20
CA GLY A 620 -2.95 9.13 10.26
C GLY A 620 -2.68 10.58 10.67
N ASP A 621 -1.42 11.01 10.69
CA ASP A 621 -1.04 12.39 11.02
C ASP A 621 -1.58 13.39 9.97
N ILE A 622 -1.59 13.01 8.69
CA ILE A 622 -2.23 13.78 7.61
C ILE A 622 -3.74 13.88 7.85
N ALA A 623 -4.38 12.76 8.16
CA ALA A 623 -5.83 12.73 8.39
C ALA A 623 -6.22 13.60 9.59
N GLU A 624 -5.45 13.53 10.69
CA GLU A 624 -5.61 14.38 11.88
C GLU A 624 -5.44 15.87 11.52
N TYR A 625 -4.36 16.23 10.80
CA TYR A 625 -4.15 17.60 10.33
C TYR A 625 -5.30 18.10 9.46
N PHE A 626 -5.84 17.25 8.58
CA PHE A 626 -6.97 17.61 7.72
C PHE A 626 -8.23 17.91 8.53
N VAL A 627 -8.51 17.14 9.58
CA VAL A 627 -9.64 17.39 10.48
C VAL A 627 -9.43 18.69 11.26
N HIS A 628 -8.24 18.92 11.82
CA HIS A 628 -7.94 20.12 12.58
C HIS A 628 -8.00 21.42 11.75
N HIS A 629 -7.68 21.34 10.45
CA HIS A 629 -7.63 22.50 9.56
C HIS A 629 -8.78 22.56 8.53
N ASP A 630 -9.85 21.80 8.73
CA ASP A 630 -11.05 21.77 7.89
C ASP A 630 -10.80 21.48 6.39
N VAL A 631 -9.82 20.63 6.09
CA VAL A 631 -9.47 20.22 4.72
C VAL A 631 -10.49 19.20 4.19
N ARG A 632 -11.64 19.70 3.73
CA ARG A 632 -12.81 18.89 3.33
C ARG A 632 -12.89 18.52 1.85
N ASN A 633 -12.08 19.16 1.03
CA ASN A 633 -12.14 19.07 -0.44
C ASN A 633 -10.96 18.31 -1.05
N PHE A 634 -10.02 17.84 -0.22
CA PHE A 634 -8.88 17.05 -0.62
C PHE A 634 -8.99 15.62 -0.08
N TYR A 635 -8.81 14.64 -0.96
CA TYR A 635 -8.78 13.23 -0.57
C TYR A 635 -7.36 12.89 -0.07
N SER A 636 -7.25 12.56 1.23
CA SER A 636 -5.96 12.27 1.88
C SER A 636 -5.38 10.91 1.47
N VAL A 637 -6.21 10.00 0.97
CA VAL A 637 -5.80 8.70 0.45
C VAL A 637 -6.72 8.27 -0.70
N SER A 638 -6.11 7.70 -1.74
CA SER A 638 -6.79 7.00 -2.83
C SER A 638 -6.46 5.51 -2.75
N ILE A 639 -7.32 4.76 -2.06
CA ILE A 639 -7.19 3.33 -1.79
C ILE A 639 -7.25 2.57 -3.12
N SER A 640 -6.17 1.90 -3.50
CA SER A 640 -5.93 1.52 -4.90
C SER A 640 -5.76 0.01 -5.11
N GLY A 641 -6.58 -0.52 -6.02
CA GLY A 641 -6.46 -1.86 -6.58
C GLY A 641 -5.75 -1.92 -7.92
N TYR A 642 -5.59 -0.78 -8.62
CA TYR A 642 -4.99 -0.75 -9.95
C TYR A 642 -3.67 -1.53 -10.01
N HIS A 643 -2.72 -1.18 -9.14
CA HIS A 643 -1.39 -1.79 -9.11
C HIS A 643 -1.40 -3.25 -8.66
N ILE A 644 -2.35 -3.64 -7.80
CA ILE A 644 -2.57 -5.03 -7.39
C ILE A 644 -2.99 -5.87 -8.61
N ALA A 645 -3.89 -5.34 -9.45
CA ALA A 645 -4.31 -5.99 -10.68
C ALA A 645 -3.21 -6.05 -11.74
N GLU A 646 -2.49 -4.94 -11.95
CA GLU A 646 -1.37 -4.91 -12.89
C GLU A 646 -0.26 -5.90 -12.50
N ALA A 647 -0.05 -6.13 -11.19
CA ALA A 647 0.87 -7.15 -10.69
C ALA A 647 0.42 -8.60 -10.97
N GLY A 648 -0.88 -8.85 -11.20
CA GLY A 648 -1.42 -10.16 -11.58
C GLY A 648 -2.71 -10.58 -10.92
N ALA A 649 -3.25 -9.76 -10.03
CA ALA A 649 -4.50 -10.10 -9.38
C ALA A 649 -5.66 -10.13 -10.38
N ASN A 650 -6.49 -11.16 -10.28
CA ASN A 650 -7.78 -11.20 -10.96
C ASN A 650 -8.75 -10.12 -10.39
N PRO A 651 -9.86 -9.80 -11.05
CA PRO A 651 -10.79 -8.76 -10.59
C PRO A 651 -11.34 -8.98 -9.17
N ILE A 652 -11.55 -10.22 -8.73
CA ILE A 652 -12.06 -10.54 -7.39
C ILE A 652 -11.01 -10.20 -6.33
N SER A 653 -9.78 -10.69 -6.50
CA SER A 653 -8.67 -10.41 -5.60
C SER A 653 -8.33 -8.92 -5.56
N GLN A 654 -8.34 -8.24 -6.72
CA GLN A 654 -8.21 -6.79 -6.76
C GLN A 654 -9.26 -6.10 -5.88
N LEU A 655 -10.54 -6.39 -6.10
CA LEU A 655 -11.62 -5.70 -5.40
C LEU A 655 -11.59 -5.99 -3.89
N ALA A 656 -11.37 -7.25 -3.51
CA ALA A 656 -11.31 -7.66 -2.10
C ALA A 656 -10.11 -7.04 -1.35
N PHE A 657 -8.92 -7.05 -1.95
CA PHE A 657 -7.73 -6.46 -1.31
C PHE A 657 -7.88 -4.94 -1.20
N THR A 658 -8.44 -4.29 -2.20
CA THR A 658 -8.65 -2.83 -2.17
C THR A 658 -9.65 -2.42 -1.09
N LEU A 659 -10.82 -3.08 -1.02
CA LEU A 659 -11.82 -2.74 -0.01
C LEU A 659 -11.35 -3.09 1.40
N SER A 660 -10.65 -4.21 1.58
CA SER A 660 -10.08 -4.57 2.88
C SER A 660 -8.98 -3.59 3.33
N ASN A 661 -8.14 -3.10 2.41
CA ASN A 661 -7.21 -2.00 2.68
C ASN A 661 -7.97 -0.74 3.12
N GLY A 662 -9.04 -0.37 2.43
CA GLY A 662 -9.88 0.78 2.79
C GLY A 662 -10.48 0.66 4.19
N PHE A 663 -11.04 -0.51 4.55
CA PHE A 663 -11.53 -0.75 5.90
C PHE A 663 -10.42 -0.78 6.95
N THR A 664 -9.19 -1.13 6.58
CA THR A 664 -8.04 -1.07 7.49
C THR A 664 -7.68 0.38 7.84
N PHE A 665 -7.72 1.30 6.87
CA PHE A 665 -7.58 2.73 7.16
C PHE A 665 -8.71 3.25 8.06
N VAL A 666 -9.95 2.79 7.86
CA VAL A 666 -11.08 3.14 8.73
C VAL A 666 -10.82 2.70 10.17
N GLU A 667 -10.44 1.43 10.39
CA GLU A 667 -10.10 0.94 11.73
C GLU A 667 -8.91 1.67 12.35
N ALA A 668 -7.89 2.00 11.54
CA ALA A 668 -6.71 2.73 12.01
C ALA A 668 -7.03 4.15 12.48
N TYR A 669 -7.87 4.88 11.75
CA TYR A 669 -8.27 6.23 12.14
C TYR A 669 -9.27 6.24 13.31
N LEU A 670 -10.15 5.24 13.40
CA LEU A 670 -11.00 5.04 14.58
C LEU A 670 -10.17 4.72 15.84
N ALA A 671 -9.13 3.90 15.71
CA ALA A 671 -8.22 3.58 16.82
C ALA A 671 -7.45 4.80 17.34
N ARG A 672 -7.28 5.83 16.49
CA ARG A 672 -6.73 7.14 16.85
C ARG A 672 -7.75 8.11 17.46
N GLY A 673 -9.01 7.72 17.58
CA GLY A 673 -10.07 8.55 18.18
C GLY A 673 -10.74 9.54 17.23
N MET A 674 -10.50 9.44 15.91
CA MET A 674 -11.19 10.27 14.92
C MET A 674 -12.63 9.78 14.72
N HIS A 675 -13.59 10.69 14.54
CA HIS A 675 -14.96 10.31 14.25
C HIS A 675 -15.12 9.86 12.79
N ILE A 676 -15.93 8.84 12.53
CA ILE A 676 -16.06 8.22 11.19
C ILE A 676 -16.41 9.22 10.09
N ASP A 677 -17.27 10.19 10.41
CA ASP A 677 -17.75 11.18 9.44
C ASP A 677 -16.75 12.30 9.15
N ASP A 678 -15.67 12.40 9.92
CA ASP A 678 -14.66 13.44 9.73
C ASP A 678 -13.66 13.06 8.63
N PHE A 679 -13.40 11.76 8.45
CA PHE A 679 -12.41 11.26 7.49
C PHE A 679 -13.00 10.40 6.36
N ALA A 680 -14.08 9.64 6.59
CA ALA A 680 -14.62 8.75 5.56
C ALA A 680 -15.00 9.46 4.24
N PRO A 681 -15.56 10.69 4.26
CA PRO A 681 -15.81 11.46 3.04
C PRO A 681 -14.57 11.85 2.23
N ASN A 682 -13.39 11.82 2.87
CA ASN A 682 -12.08 12.14 2.29
C ASN A 682 -11.32 10.88 1.81
N LEU A 683 -11.95 9.70 1.85
CA LEU A 683 -11.44 8.49 1.23
C LEU A 683 -11.88 8.42 -0.24
N SER A 684 -10.92 8.23 -1.13
CA SER A 684 -11.14 7.92 -2.54
C SER A 684 -10.69 6.49 -2.85
N PHE A 685 -11.20 5.92 -3.92
CA PHE A 685 -10.80 4.59 -4.40
C PHE A 685 -10.27 4.64 -5.84
N PHE A 686 -9.47 3.65 -6.21
CA PHE A 686 -8.89 3.56 -7.55
C PHE A 686 -8.76 2.11 -8.04
N PHE A 687 -9.48 1.76 -9.12
CA PHE A 687 -9.52 0.42 -9.69
C PHE A 687 -8.94 0.36 -11.13
N SER A 688 -8.49 -0.83 -11.52
CA SER A 688 -8.20 -1.21 -12.92
C SER A 688 -9.44 -1.86 -13.54
N ASN A 689 -9.69 -1.59 -14.82
CA ASN A 689 -10.66 -2.32 -15.64
C ASN A 689 -9.94 -3.13 -16.72
N GLY A 690 -10.10 -4.46 -16.69
CA GLY A 690 -9.58 -5.40 -17.68
C GLY A 690 -10.67 -6.01 -18.57
N MET A 691 -10.41 -7.21 -19.11
CA MET A 691 -11.27 -7.88 -20.08
C MET A 691 -12.20 -8.95 -19.47
N ASP A 692 -11.93 -9.39 -18.24
CA ASP A 692 -12.74 -10.36 -17.51
C ASP A 692 -14.16 -9.84 -17.20
N PRO A 693 -15.18 -10.71 -17.15
CA PRO A 693 -16.57 -10.30 -17.00
C PRO A 693 -16.86 -9.52 -15.70
N GLU A 694 -16.18 -9.85 -14.61
CA GLU A 694 -16.38 -9.27 -13.28
C GLU A 694 -16.07 -7.75 -13.25
N TYR A 695 -15.23 -7.24 -14.16
CA TYR A 695 -14.97 -5.80 -14.29
C TYR A 695 -16.22 -5.00 -14.63
N THR A 696 -17.24 -5.64 -15.19
CA THR A 696 -18.52 -4.99 -15.54
C THR A 696 -19.33 -4.59 -14.30
N VAL A 697 -19.11 -5.25 -13.17
CA VAL A 697 -19.87 -5.04 -11.91
C VAL A 697 -19.00 -4.62 -10.72
N MET A 698 -17.69 -4.44 -10.92
CA MET A 698 -16.74 -4.14 -9.84
C MET A 698 -17.12 -2.87 -9.05
N GLY A 699 -17.47 -1.79 -9.76
CA GLY A 699 -17.78 -0.51 -9.13
C GLY A 699 -19.08 -0.54 -8.32
N ARG A 700 -20.14 -1.14 -8.86
CA ARG A 700 -21.41 -1.32 -8.14
C ARG A 700 -21.30 -2.22 -6.91
N VAL A 701 -20.52 -3.31 -7.00
CA VAL A 701 -20.25 -4.18 -5.84
C VAL A 701 -19.48 -3.40 -4.77
N ALA A 702 -18.43 -2.65 -5.17
CA ALA A 702 -17.67 -1.80 -4.25
C ALA A 702 -18.58 -0.81 -3.50
N ARG A 703 -19.45 -0.09 -4.22
CA ARG A 703 -20.39 0.87 -3.65
C ARG A 703 -21.35 0.23 -2.66
N ARG A 704 -21.93 -0.93 -3.00
CA ARG A 704 -22.91 -1.61 -2.15
C ARG A 704 -22.29 -2.12 -0.84
N ILE A 705 -21.15 -2.82 -0.92
CA ILE A 705 -20.42 -3.31 0.26
C ILE A 705 -20.08 -2.12 1.18
N TRP A 706 -19.49 -1.06 0.62
CA TRP A 706 -19.10 0.11 1.40
C TRP A 706 -20.28 0.82 2.04
N ALA A 707 -21.35 1.09 1.30
CA ALA A 707 -22.52 1.81 1.81
C ALA A 707 -23.19 1.06 2.96
N VAL A 708 -23.38 -0.25 2.81
CA VAL A 708 -23.98 -1.11 3.84
C VAL A 708 -23.07 -1.16 5.07
N ALA A 709 -21.76 -1.40 4.90
CA ALA A 709 -20.82 -1.42 6.02
C ALA A 709 -20.78 -0.08 6.76
N MET A 710 -20.63 1.03 6.04
CA MET A 710 -20.60 2.38 6.63
C MET A 710 -21.86 2.70 7.45
N ARG A 711 -23.03 2.34 6.93
CA ARG A 711 -24.30 2.61 7.62
C ARG A 711 -24.53 1.68 8.81
N ASP A 712 -24.40 0.36 8.61
CA ASP A 712 -24.90 -0.64 9.55
C ASP A 712 -23.83 -1.08 10.55
N ARG A 713 -22.54 -1.08 10.16
CA ARG A 713 -21.42 -1.46 11.04
C ARG A 713 -20.80 -0.26 11.75
N TYR A 714 -20.65 0.85 11.04
CA TYR A 714 -19.95 2.05 11.54
C TYR A 714 -20.88 3.20 11.93
N GLY A 715 -22.19 3.14 11.60
CA GLY A 715 -23.15 4.19 11.95
C GLY A 715 -22.91 5.53 11.25
N ALA A 716 -22.19 5.53 10.13
CA ALA A 716 -21.76 6.72 9.42
C ALA A 716 -22.91 7.39 8.64
N ASN A 717 -22.77 8.69 8.38
CA ASN A 717 -23.75 9.47 7.67
C ASN A 717 -23.81 9.17 6.15
N GLU A 718 -24.77 9.81 5.47
CA GLU A 718 -25.02 9.62 4.03
C GLU A 718 -23.79 9.94 3.15
N ARG A 719 -22.98 10.94 3.53
CA ARG A 719 -21.81 11.35 2.76
C ARG A 719 -20.70 10.29 2.86
N SER A 720 -20.52 9.71 4.04
CA SER A 720 -19.54 8.64 4.33
C SER A 720 -19.89 7.33 3.64
N GLN A 721 -21.18 7.05 3.40
CA GLN A 721 -21.65 5.87 2.68
C GLN A 721 -21.37 5.90 1.17
N LYS A 722 -21.01 7.06 0.60
CA LYS A 722 -20.82 7.24 -0.86
C LYS A 722 -19.37 6.97 -1.26
N LEU A 723 -19.08 5.73 -1.62
CA LEU A 723 -17.78 5.33 -2.20
C LEU A 723 -17.61 5.97 -3.58
N LYS A 724 -16.62 6.86 -3.71
CA LYS A 724 -16.23 7.48 -4.99
C LYS A 724 -14.95 6.84 -5.48
N TYR A 725 -14.88 6.54 -6.78
CA TYR A 725 -13.69 5.91 -7.33
C TYR A 725 -13.28 6.45 -8.71
N HIS A 726 -11.98 6.36 -8.94
CA HIS A 726 -11.35 6.46 -10.23
C HIS A 726 -11.21 5.07 -10.86
N VAL A 727 -11.32 4.98 -12.18
CA VAL A 727 -10.96 3.78 -12.97
C VAL A 727 -9.89 4.15 -13.97
N GLN A 728 -8.93 3.25 -14.15
CA GLN A 728 -8.00 3.26 -15.26
C GLN A 728 -8.14 1.95 -16.05
N THR A 729 -8.09 2.03 -17.37
CA THR A 729 -8.03 0.84 -18.24
C THR A 729 -6.76 0.04 -17.95
N SER A 730 -6.77 -1.29 -18.08
CA SER A 730 -5.63 -2.13 -17.68
C SER A 730 -4.44 -1.98 -18.63
N GLY A 731 -3.27 -1.61 -18.08
CA GLY A 731 -2.00 -1.55 -18.83
C GLY A 731 -1.53 -2.95 -19.27
N ARG A 732 -1.69 -3.95 -18.41
CA ARG A 732 -1.33 -5.36 -18.65
C ARG A 732 -2.10 -6.00 -19.79
N SER A 733 -3.31 -5.50 -20.08
CA SER A 733 -4.10 -5.94 -21.22
C SER A 733 -3.58 -5.41 -22.58
N LEU A 734 -2.63 -4.46 -22.55
CA LEU A 734 -2.06 -3.83 -23.75
C LEU A 734 -0.71 -4.47 -24.09
N HIS A 735 -0.46 -4.68 -25.38
CA HIS A 735 0.62 -5.53 -25.85
C HIS A 735 1.55 -4.77 -26.80
N ALA A 736 2.83 -5.14 -26.81
CA ALA A 736 3.84 -4.55 -27.70
C ALA A 736 3.69 -5.05 -29.15
N GLN A 737 3.13 -6.25 -29.34
CA GLN A 737 2.73 -6.77 -30.65
C GLN A 737 1.39 -6.18 -31.06
N GLU A 738 1.25 -5.83 -32.34
CA GLU A 738 0.00 -5.29 -32.91
C GLU A 738 -0.61 -4.16 -32.06
N ILE A 739 0.19 -3.15 -31.73
CA ILE A 739 -0.19 -2.06 -30.80
C ILE A 739 -1.50 -1.36 -31.17
N ALA A 740 -1.89 -1.35 -32.45
CA ALA A 740 -3.17 -0.78 -32.89
C ALA A 740 -4.39 -1.49 -32.27
N PHE A 741 -4.29 -2.78 -31.90
CA PHE A 741 -5.37 -3.53 -31.25
C PHE A 741 -5.61 -3.07 -29.81
N ASN A 742 -4.69 -2.33 -29.21
CA ASN A 742 -4.83 -1.82 -27.84
C ASN A 742 -5.98 -0.80 -27.73
N ASP A 743 -6.22 0.04 -28.73
CA ASP A 743 -7.36 0.97 -28.72
C ASP A 743 -8.72 0.26 -28.64
N ILE A 744 -8.83 -0.94 -29.24
CA ILE A 744 -10.04 -1.75 -29.18
C ILE A 744 -10.28 -2.21 -27.73
N ARG A 745 -9.25 -2.72 -27.07
CA ARG A 745 -9.31 -3.18 -25.67
C ARG A 745 -9.66 -2.01 -24.74
N THR A 746 -8.95 -0.90 -24.86
CA THR A 746 -9.17 0.32 -24.08
C THR A 746 -10.59 0.86 -24.26
N THR A 747 -11.15 0.80 -25.48
CA THR A 747 -12.53 1.23 -25.76
C THR A 747 -13.56 0.40 -24.99
N LEU A 748 -13.41 -0.94 -24.98
CA LEU A 748 -14.33 -1.83 -24.27
C LEU A 748 -14.25 -1.64 -22.75
N GLN A 749 -13.04 -1.48 -22.22
CA GLN A 749 -12.80 -1.23 -20.79
C GLN A 749 -13.37 0.12 -20.33
N ALA A 750 -13.21 1.17 -21.16
CA ALA A 750 -13.78 2.49 -20.91
C ALA A 750 -15.32 2.47 -20.95
N LEU A 751 -15.90 1.69 -21.86
CA LEU A 751 -17.36 1.57 -22.00
C LEU A 751 -18.01 1.04 -20.72
N ILE A 752 -17.51 -0.08 -20.20
CA ILE A 752 -18.06 -0.66 -18.97
C ILE A 752 -17.83 0.23 -17.74
N ALA A 753 -16.72 0.99 -17.70
CA ALA A 753 -16.47 1.96 -16.64
C ALA A 753 -17.50 3.10 -16.64
N ILE A 754 -17.90 3.59 -17.82
CA ILE A 754 -18.90 4.65 -17.98
C ILE A 754 -20.32 4.14 -17.71
N TYR A 755 -20.62 2.91 -18.12
CA TYR A 755 -21.90 2.25 -17.84
C TYR A 755 -22.10 2.00 -16.35
N ASP A 756 -21.05 1.59 -15.64
CA ASP A 756 -21.09 1.38 -14.19
C ASP A 756 -20.89 2.69 -13.39
N ASN A 757 -21.06 3.83 -14.05
CA ASN A 757 -21.15 5.16 -13.45
C ASN A 757 -19.93 5.55 -12.59
N CYS A 758 -18.71 5.34 -13.11
CA CYS A 758 -17.48 5.77 -12.45
C CYS A 758 -17.40 7.30 -12.25
N ASN A 759 -16.66 7.76 -11.23
CA ASN A 759 -16.56 9.19 -10.91
C ASN A 759 -15.40 9.89 -11.64
N SER A 760 -14.41 9.12 -12.11
CA SER A 760 -13.28 9.62 -12.89
C SER A 760 -12.70 8.48 -13.73
N LEU A 761 -12.29 8.75 -14.98
CA LEU A 761 -11.77 7.74 -15.90
C LEU A 761 -10.44 8.18 -16.55
N HIS A 762 -9.49 7.27 -16.57
CA HIS A 762 -8.28 7.33 -17.39
C HIS A 762 -8.33 6.25 -18.47
N THR A 763 -7.97 6.63 -19.69
CA THR A 763 -7.82 5.72 -20.83
C THR A 763 -6.35 5.69 -21.23
N ASN A 764 -5.78 4.49 -21.24
CA ASN A 764 -4.39 4.27 -21.66
C ASN A 764 -4.24 4.49 -23.17
N ALA A 765 -3.03 4.83 -23.59
CA ALA A 765 -2.70 4.99 -25.00
C ALA A 765 -2.43 3.64 -25.67
N TYR A 766 -2.53 3.60 -26.99
CA TYR A 766 -2.31 2.36 -27.75
C TYR A 766 -0.85 1.86 -27.70
N ASP A 767 0.10 2.76 -27.41
CA ASP A 767 1.55 2.53 -27.33
C ASP A 767 2.06 2.31 -25.88
N GLU A 768 1.15 2.14 -24.91
CA GLU A 768 1.44 1.95 -23.47
C GLU A 768 2.53 0.90 -23.19
N ALA A 769 2.54 -0.20 -23.96
CA ALA A 769 3.49 -1.29 -23.78
C ALA A 769 4.93 -0.95 -24.20
N ILE A 770 5.15 0.23 -24.81
CA ILE A 770 6.43 0.64 -25.41
C ILE A 770 6.95 1.93 -24.77
N THR A 771 6.12 2.96 -24.64
CA THR A 771 6.56 4.31 -24.21
C THR A 771 5.45 5.05 -23.47
N THR A 772 5.83 6.10 -22.73
CA THR A 772 4.88 7.11 -22.25
C THR A 772 4.18 7.79 -23.44
N PRO A 773 2.89 8.17 -23.33
CA PRO A 773 2.10 8.61 -24.48
C PRO A 773 2.64 9.87 -25.17
N THR A 774 2.80 9.78 -26.49
CA THR A 774 3.06 10.94 -27.37
C THR A 774 1.84 11.89 -27.40
N GLU A 775 1.97 13.05 -28.03
CA GLU A 775 0.84 13.96 -28.25
C GLU A 775 -0.25 13.34 -29.13
N GLU A 776 0.12 12.53 -30.13
CA GLU A 776 -0.84 11.82 -30.98
C GLU A 776 -1.54 10.71 -30.18
N SER A 777 -0.77 9.90 -29.46
CA SER A 777 -1.28 8.75 -28.72
C SER A 777 -2.23 9.17 -27.60
N VAL A 778 -1.93 10.27 -26.89
CA VAL A 778 -2.83 10.79 -25.85
C VAL A 778 -4.14 11.34 -26.43
N ARG A 779 -4.11 11.92 -27.63
CA ARG A 779 -5.34 12.39 -28.30
C ARG A 779 -6.26 11.23 -28.66
N ARG A 780 -5.72 10.10 -29.13
CA ARG A 780 -6.50 8.87 -29.39
C ARG A 780 -7.12 8.33 -28.10
N ALA A 781 -6.33 8.23 -27.03
CA ALA A 781 -6.81 7.81 -25.73
C ALA A 781 -7.94 8.71 -25.20
N MET A 782 -7.82 10.03 -25.33
CA MET A 782 -8.88 10.98 -24.97
C MET A 782 -10.12 10.84 -25.84
N ALA A 783 -9.94 10.62 -27.15
CA ALA A 783 -11.04 10.49 -28.09
C ALA A 783 -11.96 9.31 -27.74
N ILE A 784 -11.44 8.21 -27.18
CA ILE A 784 -12.27 7.09 -26.70
C ILE A 784 -13.34 7.58 -25.71
N GLN A 785 -12.95 8.36 -24.70
CA GLN A 785 -13.90 8.89 -23.71
C GLN A 785 -14.88 9.88 -24.35
N LEU A 786 -14.39 10.73 -25.25
CA LEU A 786 -15.23 11.72 -25.94
C LEU A 786 -16.28 11.06 -26.83
N VAL A 787 -15.91 10.05 -27.62
CA VAL A 787 -16.83 9.30 -28.47
C VAL A 787 -17.88 8.59 -27.62
N ILE A 788 -17.50 7.92 -26.53
CA ILE A 788 -18.48 7.26 -25.66
C ILE A 788 -19.43 8.27 -25.00
N ASN A 789 -18.92 9.38 -24.46
CA ASN A 789 -19.77 10.34 -23.75
C ASN A 789 -20.65 11.19 -24.70
N ARG A 790 -20.14 11.52 -25.89
CA ARG A 790 -20.79 12.48 -26.82
C ARG A 790 -21.55 11.81 -27.94
N GLU A 791 -21.04 10.75 -28.54
CA GLU A 791 -21.61 10.12 -29.74
C GLU A 791 -22.37 8.84 -29.44
N TRP A 792 -21.86 7.99 -28.54
CA TRP A 792 -22.45 6.68 -28.26
C TRP A 792 -23.86 6.79 -27.65
N GLY A 793 -24.86 6.29 -28.39
CA GLY A 793 -26.28 6.53 -28.08
C GLY A 793 -26.75 5.94 -26.76
N LEU A 794 -26.29 4.75 -26.36
CA LEU A 794 -26.74 4.11 -25.13
C LEU A 794 -26.18 4.80 -23.88
N ALA A 795 -25.04 5.49 -23.96
CA ALA A 795 -24.47 6.27 -22.85
C ALA A 795 -25.28 7.53 -22.49
N LYS A 796 -26.31 7.87 -23.29
CA LYS A 796 -27.30 8.90 -22.92
C LYS A 796 -28.25 8.43 -21.80
N ASN A 797 -28.35 7.12 -21.59
CA ASN A 797 -28.88 6.53 -20.36
C ASN A 797 -27.72 6.35 -19.36
N GLU A 798 -27.96 6.73 -18.11
CA GLU A 798 -27.00 6.76 -17.02
C GLU A 798 -27.09 5.52 -16.12
N ASN A 799 -28.04 4.61 -16.37
CA ASN A 799 -28.21 3.36 -15.64
C ASN A 799 -28.42 2.11 -16.52
N PRO A 800 -27.69 1.94 -17.64
CA PRO A 800 -27.98 0.89 -18.62
C PRO A 800 -27.73 -0.53 -18.08
N ASN A 801 -26.96 -0.64 -16.99
CA ASN A 801 -26.67 -1.89 -16.30
C ASN A 801 -27.83 -2.39 -15.43
N GLN A 802 -28.80 -1.55 -15.04
CA GLN A 802 -29.87 -1.97 -14.12
C GLN A 802 -30.94 -2.80 -14.84
N GLY A 803 -31.28 -3.97 -14.28
CA GLY A 803 -32.31 -4.86 -14.79
C GLY A 803 -31.83 -5.90 -15.81
N ALA A 804 -30.53 -5.88 -16.17
CA ALA A 804 -29.93 -6.93 -16.98
C ALA A 804 -29.61 -8.16 -16.11
N PHE A 805 -30.19 -9.32 -16.44
CA PHE A 805 -30.08 -10.52 -15.60
C PHE A 805 -28.63 -10.94 -15.31
N ILE A 806 -27.76 -10.91 -16.33
CA ILE A 806 -26.34 -11.26 -16.17
C ILE A 806 -25.61 -10.28 -15.25
N ILE A 807 -26.01 -9.01 -15.25
CA ILE A 807 -25.41 -8.00 -14.38
C ILE A 807 -25.83 -8.24 -12.94
N ASP A 808 -27.10 -8.55 -12.69
CA ASP A 808 -27.60 -8.85 -11.35
C ASP A 808 -26.93 -10.13 -10.80
N GLU A 809 -26.81 -11.17 -11.62
CA GLU A 809 -26.12 -12.42 -11.26
C GLU A 809 -24.63 -12.20 -10.97
N LEU A 810 -23.90 -11.51 -11.86
CA LEU A 810 -22.48 -11.19 -11.65
C LEU A 810 -22.29 -10.33 -10.40
N THR A 811 -23.18 -9.37 -10.13
CA THR A 811 -23.10 -8.53 -8.93
C THR A 811 -23.20 -9.39 -7.67
N GLU A 812 -24.09 -10.36 -7.63
CA GLU A 812 -24.24 -11.27 -6.49
C GLU A 812 -23.04 -12.22 -6.34
N LEU A 813 -22.53 -12.78 -7.45
CA LEU A 813 -21.37 -13.69 -7.45
C LEU A 813 -20.09 -12.99 -6.98
N VAL A 814 -19.80 -11.81 -7.54
CA VAL A 814 -18.59 -11.04 -7.21
C VAL A 814 -18.67 -10.51 -5.78
N GLU A 815 -19.84 -10.03 -5.34
CA GLU A 815 -20.01 -9.57 -3.96
C GLU A 815 -19.74 -10.69 -2.95
N GLU A 816 -20.34 -11.87 -3.13
CA GLU A 816 -20.10 -13.00 -2.20
C GLU A 816 -18.64 -13.47 -2.24
N ALA A 817 -18.01 -13.52 -3.42
CA ALA A 817 -16.61 -13.88 -3.54
C ALA A 817 -15.68 -12.92 -2.78
N VAL A 818 -15.98 -11.61 -2.81
CA VAL A 818 -15.26 -10.60 -2.01
C VAL A 818 -15.47 -10.82 -0.51
N LEU A 819 -16.71 -11.10 -0.06
CA LEU A 819 -16.99 -11.33 1.36
C LEU A 819 -16.32 -12.61 1.89
N ALA A 820 -16.22 -13.66 1.07
CA ALA A 820 -15.48 -14.87 1.40
C ALA A 820 -13.97 -14.60 1.50
N GLU A 821 -13.44 -13.72 0.65
CA GLU A 821 -12.04 -13.32 0.72
C GLU A 821 -11.75 -12.47 1.97
N PHE A 822 -12.67 -11.60 2.39
CA PHE A 822 -12.60 -10.88 3.66
C PHE A 822 -12.46 -11.82 4.86
N GLU A 823 -13.18 -12.95 4.87
CA GLU A 823 -13.09 -13.95 5.94
C GLU A 823 -11.71 -14.60 5.99
N LYS A 824 -11.15 -15.00 4.83
CA LYS A 824 -9.79 -15.56 4.75
C LYS A 824 -8.73 -14.59 5.27
N ILE A 825 -8.87 -13.29 4.97
CA ILE A 825 -7.96 -12.25 5.47
C ILE A 825 -8.17 -12.08 6.99
N SER A 826 -9.42 -12.09 7.46
CA SER A 826 -9.75 -11.97 8.88
C SER A 826 -9.15 -13.11 9.72
N GLU A 827 -9.21 -14.35 9.24
CA GLU A 827 -8.61 -15.53 9.89
C GLU A 827 -7.08 -15.44 10.03
N ARG A 828 -6.43 -14.59 9.23
CA ARG A 828 -4.99 -14.32 9.27
C ARG A 828 -4.63 -13.09 10.10
N GLY A 829 -5.57 -12.54 10.86
CA GLY A 829 -5.33 -11.35 11.68
C GLY A 829 -5.62 -10.03 10.96
N GLY A 830 -6.54 -10.03 9.99
CA GLY A 830 -6.85 -8.85 9.18
C GLY A 830 -5.77 -8.56 8.13
N VAL A 831 -5.82 -7.39 7.50
CA VAL A 831 -4.90 -7.04 6.41
C VAL A 831 -3.45 -7.06 6.85
N LEU A 832 -3.14 -6.46 8.00
CA LEU A 832 -1.77 -6.37 8.52
C LEU A 832 -1.21 -7.76 8.89
N GLY A 833 -2.01 -8.61 9.53
CA GLY A 833 -1.60 -9.99 9.84
C GLY A 833 -1.39 -10.84 8.57
N ALA A 834 -2.26 -10.68 7.57
CA ALA A 834 -2.12 -11.33 6.27
C ALA A 834 -0.84 -10.86 5.54
N MET A 835 -0.51 -9.57 5.58
CA MET A 835 0.71 -9.01 5.01
C MET A 835 1.97 -9.55 5.69
N GLU A 836 1.95 -9.76 7.01
CA GLU A 836 3.09 -10.34 7.73
C GLU A 836 3.43 -11.76 7.22
N THR A 837 2.41 -12.53 6.84
CA THR A 837 2.57 -13.87 6.23
C THR A 837 2.79 -13.83 4.70
N GLY A 838 2.74 -12.64 4.09
CA GLY A 838 2.84 -12.47 2.64
C GLY A 838 1.64 -13.01 1.86
N TYR A 839 0.46 -13.13 2.48
CA TYR A 839 -0.72 -13.77 1.86
C TYR A 839 -1.16 -13.08 0.57
N GLN A 840 -1.38 -11.78 0.61
CA GLN A 840 -1.81 -11.02 -0.58
C GLN A 840 -0.77 -11.12 -1.69
N ARG A 841 0.51 -10.85 -1.37
CA ARG A 841 1.61 -10.93 -2.33
C ARG A 841 1.74 -12.33 -2.96
N GLY A 842 1.69 -13.37 -2.14
CA GLY A 842 1.74 -14.76 -2.60
C GLY A 842 0.59 -15.09 -3.54
N LYS A 843 -0.65 -14.73 -3.17
CA LYS A 843 -1.82 -14.95 -4.00
C LYS A 843 -1.77 -14.18 -5.33
N ILE A 844 -1.31 -12.92 -5.31
CA ILE A 844 -1.11 -12.12 -6.53
C ILE A 844 -0.10 -12.80 -7.45
N GLN A 845 1.01 -13.31 -6.91
CA GLN A 845 2.02 -14.01 -7.69
C GLN A 845 1.50 -15.33 -8.27
N GLU A 846 0.71 -16.09 -7.51
CA GLU A 846 0.04 -17.31 -7.97
C GLU A 846 -0.90 -17.03 -9.15
N GLU A 847 -1.75 -16.00 -9.02
CA GLU A 847 -2.69 -15.58 -10.07
C GLU A 847 -1.94 -15.04 -11.31
N SER A 848 -0.86 -14.28 -11.11
CA SER A 848 0.03 -13.80 -12.17
C SER A 848 0.64 -14.96 -12.95
N MET A 849 1.19 -15.96 -12.25
CA MET A 849 1.80 -17.14 -12.86
C MET A 849 0.78 -17.99 -13.60
N HIS A 850 -0.44 -18.11 -13.07
CA HIS A 850 -1.53 -18.80 -13.75
C HIS A 850 -1.87 -18.12 -15.08
N TYR A 851 -2.07 -16.79 -15.07
CA TYR A 851 -2.32 -16.02 -16.29
C TYR A 851 -1.18 -16.13 -17.32
N GLU A 852 0.08 -15.92 -16.90
CA GLU A 852 1.22 -15.99 -17.81
C GLU A 852 1.38 -17.40 -18.41
N MET A 853 1.11 -18.46 -17.63
CA MET A 853 1.14 -19.82 -18.15
C MET A 853 0.09 -20.02 -19.25
N LEU A 854 -1.17 -19.64 -19.00
CA LEU A 854 -2.24 -19.78 -20.00
C LEU A 854 -1.99 -18.94 -21.25
N LYS A 855 -1.42 -17.74 -21.09
CA LYS A 855 -1.00 -16.87 -22.20
C LYS A 855 0.11 -17.52 -23.02
N HIS A 856 1.12 -18.12 -22.38
CA HIS A 856 2.24 -18.76 -23.06
C HIS A 856 1.88 -20.09 -23.72
N THR A 857 1.02 -20.91 -23.11
CA THR A 857 0.55 -22.17 -23.70
C THR A 857 -0.44 -21.94 -24.84
N GLY A 858 -1.12 -20.78 -24.86
CA GLY A 858 -2.14 -20.42 -25.84
C GLY A 858 -3.56 -20.84 -25.43
N GLU A 859 -3.73 -21.43 -24.25
CA GLU A 859 -5.04 -21.79 -23.70
C GLU A 859 -5.92 -20.55 -23.43
N TYR A 860 -5.28 -19.42 -23.08
CA TYR A 860 -5.96 -18.12 -23.00
C TYR A 860 -5.63 -17.29 -24.25
N PRO A 861 -6.59 -17.08 -25.18
CA PRO A 861 -6.31 -16.47 -26.48
C PRO A 861 -6.06 -14.97 -26.35
N ILE A 862 -4.89 -14.52 -26.83
CA ILE A 862 -4.53 -13.12 -26.96
C ILE A 862 -4.27 -12.81 -28.44
N ILE A 863 -5.22 -12.10 -29.04
CA ILE A 863 -5.18 -11.70 -30.46
C ILE A 863 -3.97 -10.81 -30.74
N GLY A 864 -3.16 -11.20 -31.74
CA GLY A 864 -1.92 -10.53 -32.12
C GLY A 864 -0.68 -11.02 -31.35
N VAL A 865 -0.82 -11.93 -30.39
CA VAL A 865 0.28 -12.40 -29.53
C VAL A 865 0.49 -13.91 -29.64
N ASN A 866 -0.45 -14.71 -29.11
CA ASN A 866 -0.36 -16.18 -29.17
C ASN A 866 -1.27 -16.79 -30.25
N THR A 867 -2.23 -16.02 -30.77
CA THR A 867 -3.11 -16.38 -31.88
C THR A 867 -3.36 -15.16 -32.77
N PHE A 868 -3.72 -15.38 -34.03
CA PHE A 868 -3.88 -14.32 -35.05
C PHE A 868 -2.65 -13.40 -35.13
N ARG A 869 -1.45 -14.00 -35.23
CA ARG A 869 -0.19 -13.25 -35.35
C ARG A 869 -0.03 -12.65 -36.73
N ASN A 870 0.78 -11.60 -36.82
CA ASN A 870 1.10 -10.95 -38.08
C ASN A 870 1.81 -11.91 -39.05
N PRO A 871 1.28 -12.13 -40.28
CA PRO A 871 1.90 -13.03 -41.25
C PRO A 871 3.26 -12.55 -41.75
N HIS A 872 3.59 -11.26 -41.59
CA HIS A 872 4.87 -10.67 -41.98
C HIS A 872 5.92 -10.72 -40.84
N GLY A 873 5.61 -11.42 -39.74
CA GLY A 873 6.44 -11.44 -38.53
C GLY A 873 6.12 -10.27 -37.59
N ASP A 874 6.88 -10.13 -36.50
CA ASP A 874 6.80 -8.97 -35.60
C ASP A 874 7.88 -7.95 -36.02
N PRO A 875 7.67 -7.14 -37.09
CA PRO A 875 8.69 -6.17 -37.49
C PRO A 875 8.88 -5.17 -36.36
N THR A 876 10.13 -4.98 -35.92
CA THR A 876 10.49 -3.86 -35.06
C THR A 876 10.04 -2.59 -35.78
N PRO A 877 9.07 -1.82 -35.25
CA PRO A 877 8.58 -0.63 -35.93
C PRO A 877 9.75 0.32 -36.20
N GLY A 878 9.92 0.74 -37.46
CA GLY A 878 11.15 1.40 -37.93
C GLY A 878 11.49 2.72 -37.20
N HIS A 879 10.50 3.35 -36.56
CA HIS A 879 10.68 4.46 -35.62
C HIS A 879 9.38 4.68 -34.81
N ILE A 880 9.40 4.42 -33.49
CA ILE A 880 8.37 4.92 -32.57
C ILE A 880 9.00 6.08 -31.81
N GLU A 881 8.33 7.24 -31.79
CA GLU A 881 8.76 8.37 -30.97
C GLU A 881 8.72 7.96 -29.49
N LEU A 882 9.87 8.03 -28.81
CA LEU A 882 9.98 7.69 -27.40
C LEU A 882 9.93 8.96 -26.57
N ALA A 883 9.00 8.99 -25.62
CA ALA A 883 8.89 10.06 -24.63
C ALA A 883 9.94 9.85 -23.53
N ARG A 884 11.02 10.64 -23.57
CA ARG A 884 12.12 10.64 -22.60
C ARG A 884 12.56 12.06 -22.26
N SER A 885 13.14 12.20 -21.08
CA SER A 885 13.82 13.44 -20.65
C SER A 885 15.05 13.75 -21.51
N THR A 886 15.30 15.05 -21.74
CA THR A 886 16.51 15.51 -22.40
C THR A 886 17.65 15.71 -21.39
N ASP A 887 18.89 15.81 -21.88
CA ASP A 887 20.04 16.07 -20.99
C ASP A 887 19.94 17.48 -20.37
N GLU A 888 19.45 18.46 -21.12
CA GLU A 888 19.23 19.83 -20.66
C GLU A 888 18.20 19.88 -19.52
N GLU A 889 17.13 19.10 -19.58
CA GLU A 889 16.14 19.00 -18.51
C GLU A 889 16.76 18.43 -17.22
N LYS A 890 17.65 17.45 -17.34
CA LYS A 890 18.36 16.87 -16.19
C LYS A 890 19.35 17.85 -15.57
N GLN A 891 20.13 18.53 -16.40
CA GLN A 891 21.07 19.56 -15.93
C GLN A 891 20.33 20.73 -15.29
N SER A 892 19.18 21.14 -15.85
CA SER A 892 18.28 22.13 -15.25
C SER A 892 17.83 21.73 -13.84
N GLN A 893 17.37 20.49 -13.66
CA GLN A 893 16.97 19.98 -12.34
C GLN A 893 18.13 19.97 -11.33
N LEU A 894 19.33 19.55 -11.75
CA LEU A 894 20.52 19.57 -10.89
C LEU A 894 20.92 20.99 -10.46
N GLN A 895 20.89 21.95 -11.39
CA GLN A 895 21.20 23.35 -11.09
C GLN A 895 20.17 23.95 -10.12
N ARG A 896 18.87 23.76 -10.38
CA ARG A 896 17.79 24.25 -9.51
C ARG A 896 17.89 23.69 -8.09
N LEU A 897 18.22 22.40 -7.97
CA LEU A 897 18.44 21.75 -6.67
C LEU A 897 19.62 22.38 -5.93
N ALA A 898 20.76 22.55 -6.61
CA ALA A 898 21.95 23.17 -6.01
C ALA A 898 21.66 24.61 -5.55
N ASP A 899 20.93 25.39 -6.36
CA ASP A 899 20.51 26.75 -6.01
C ASP A 899 19.55 26.79 -4.81
N PHE A 900 18.64 25.80 -4.70
CA PHE A 900 17.76 25.66 -3.54
C PHE A 900 18.55 25.31 -2.27
N HIS A 901 19.46 24.35 -2.34
CA HIS A 901 20.32 23.99 -1.21
C HIS A 901 21.21 25.16 -0.77
N ALA A 902 21.79 25.90 -1.71
CA ALA A 902 22.62 27.06 -1.40
C ALA A 902 21.82 28.16 -0.68
N ARG A 903 20.58 28.44 -1.10
CA ARG A 903 19.70 29.42 -0.44
C ARG A 903 19.36 29.06 0.99
N HIS A 904 19.17 27.77 1.28
CA HIS A 904 18.67 27.29 2.58
C HIS A 904 19.73 26.54 3.42
N ALA A 905 21.01 26.70 3.10
CA ALA A 905 22.10 26.00 3.77
C ALA A 905 22.18 26.29 5.28
N ALA A 906 21.77 27.49 5.72
CA ALA A 906 21.79 27.87 7.13
C ALA A 906 20.61 27.30 7.95
N GLU A 907 19.46 27.06 7.30
CA GLU A 907 18.21 26.68 7.98
C GLU A 907 17.95 25.17 7.93
N SER A 908 18.35 24.51 6.83
CA SER A 908 18.04 23.10 6.58
C SER A 908 18.53 22.13 7.67
N PRO A 909 19.75 22.24 8.26
CA PRO A 909 20.19 21.27 9.27
C PRO A 909 19.33 21.31 10.54
N ALA A 910 18.94 22.52 10.99
CA ALA A 910 18.10 22.69 12.17
C ALA A 910 16.67 22.18 11.92
N MET A 911 16.14 22.38 10.72
CA MET A 911 14.82 21.86 10.34
C MET A 911 14.79 20.33 10.25
N LEU A 912 15.81 19.70 9.66
CA LEU A 912 15.91 18.25 9.59
C LEU A 912 16.04 17.63 11.00
N ALA A 913 16.80 18.26 11.90
CA ALA A 913 16.89 17.84 13.29
C ALA A 913 15.54 17.95 14.02
N ARG A 914 14.76 19.03 13.79
CA ARG A 914 13.39 19.18 14.32
C ARG A 914 12.48 18.06 13.81
N LEU A 915 12.55 17.72 12.53
CA LEU A 915 11.77 16.64 11.93
C LEU A 915 12.10 15.29 12.56
N GLN A 916 13.39 14.98 12.71
CA GLN A 916 13.86 13.75 13.37
C GLN A 916 13.41 13.69 14.82
N GLN A 917 13.56 14.78 15.56
CA GLN A 917 13.13 14.86 16.96
C GLN A 917 11.62 14.68 17.11
N THR A 918 10.82 15.24 16.20
CA THR A 918 9.35 15.06 16.20
C THR A 918 8.96 13.61 16.01
N VAL A 919 9.69 12.84 15.18
CA VAL A 919 9.48 11.41 15.03
C VAL A 919 9.84 10.66 16.33
N ILE A 920 10.97 11.00 16.96
CA ILE A 920 11.41 10.39 18.23
C ILE A 920 10.41 10.66 19.36
N ASP A 921 9.90 11.89 19.45
CA ASP A 921 8.95 12.32 20.47
C ASP A 921 7.50 11.93 20.14
N ASN A 922 7.29 11.23 19.01
CA ASN A 922 5.98 10.77 18.54
C ASN A 922 4.95 11.92 18.34
N GLY A 923 5.41 13.09 17.88
CA GLY A 923 4.54 14.22 17.48
C GLY A 923 3.96 14.08 16.06
N ASN A 924 3.12 15.02 15.62
CA ASN A 924 2.54 15.01 14.27
C ASN A 924 3.61 15.38 13.23
N VAL A 925 3.96 14.43 12.37
CA VAL A 925 5.06 14.60 11.40
C VAL A 925 4.64 15.50 10.25
N PHE A 926 3.39 15.42 9.81
CA PHE A 926 2.90 16.20 8.66
C PHE A 926 2.85 17.70 8.96
N GLU A 927 2.54 18.09 10.20
CA GLU A 927 2.60 19.48 10.64
C GLU A 927 4.01 20.07 10.47
N VAL A 928 5.05 19.33 10.86
CA VAL A 928 6.45 19.77 10.66
C VAL A 928 6.85 19.75 9.18
N LEU A 929 6.33 18.80 8.39
CA LEU A 929 6.58 18.76 6.94
C LEU A 929 6.05 20.00 6.22
N MET A 930 4.96 20.62 6.69
CA MET A 930 4.45 21.88 6.14
C MET A 930 5.47 23.02 6.21
N ASP A 931 6.36 23.00 7.21
CA ASP A 931 7.49 23.94 7.33
C ASP A 931 8.74 23.41 6.62
N ALA A 932 9.04 22.12 6.76
CA ALA A 932 10.29 21.52 6.29
C ALA A 932 10.48 21.66 4.77
N VAL A 933 9.42 21.47 3.99
CA VAL A 933 9.48 21.56 2.52
C VAL A 933 9.81 22.96 1.99
N ARG A 934 9.75 24.00 2.84
CA ARG A 934 10.13 25.37 2.48
C ARG A 934 11.64 25.57 2.44
N VAL A 935 12.40 24.76 3.17
CA VAL A 935 13.86 24.91 3.34
C VAL A 935 14.66 23.63 3.10
N CYS A 936 13.98 22.48 2.92
CA CYS A 936 14.60 21.18 2.67
C CYS A 936 14.07 20.58 1.36
N SER A 937 14.96 19.92 0.60
CA SER A 937 14.57 19.13 -0.57
C SER A 937 13.92 17.79 -0.17
N LEU A 938 13.32 17.12 -1.15
CA LEU A 938 12.70 15.82 -1.01
C LEU A 938 13.69 14.75 -0.49
N GLY A 939 14.90 14.71 -1.05
CA GLY A 939 15.96 13.79 -0.66
C GLY A 939 16.50 14.06 0.74
N GLN A 940 16.65 15.33 1.13
CA GLN A 940 17.04 15.72 2.49
C GLN A 940 16.02 15.22 3.53
N ILE A 941 14.73 15.47 3.28
CA ILE A 941 13.63 15.03 4.16
C ILE A 941 13.61 13.50 4.28
N THR A 942 13.65 12.80 3.14
CA THR A 942 13.57 11.33 3.10
C THR A 942 14.75 10.68 3.82
N THR A 943 15.96 11.19 3.60
CA THR A 943 17.18 10.68 4.26
C THR A 943 17.12 10.90 5.77
N ALA A 944 16.69 12.08 6.22
CA ALA A 944 16.53 12.36 7.65
C ALA A 944 15.53 11.39 8.31
N LEU A 945 14.42 11.06 7.63
CA LEU A 945 13.45 10.07 8.10
C LEU A 945 13.97 8.62 8.05
N PHE A 946 14.88 8.27 7.13
CA PHE A 946 15.54 6.95 7.13
C PHE A 946 16.53 6.76 8.29
N GLU A 947 17.21 7.83 8.70
CA GLU A 947 18.17 7.81 9.81
C GLU A 947 17.46 7.57 11.13
N VAL A 948 16.30 8.19 11.34
CA VAL A 948 15.33 7.81 12.38
C VAL A 948 14.51 6.60 11.91
N GLY A 949 15.20 5.58 11.39
CA GLY A 949 14.75 4.21 11.10
C GLY A 949 13.39 4.01 10.44
N GLY A 950 12.91 5.01 9.70
CA GLY A 950 11.68 4.91 8.94
C GLY A 950 11.81 3.97 7.74
N GLN A 951 13.00 3.48 7.36
CA GLN A 951 13.21 2.77 6.10
C GLN A 951 12.45 1.43 5.99
N TYR A 952 11.81 1.20 4.84
CA TYR A 952 11.08 -0.03 4.54
C TYR A 952 12.00 -1.25 4.58
N ARG A 953 11.59 -2.27 5.34
CA ARG A 953 12.23 -3.59 5.31
C ARG A 953 11.45 -4.48 4.34
N ARG A 954 12.11 -4.95 3.29
CA ARG A 954 11.48 -5.81 2.28
C ARG A 954 10.99 -7.10 2.92
N SER A 955 9.67 -7.32 2.89
CA SER A 955 9.08 -8.65 2.99
C SER A 955 9.50 -9.45 1.74
N MET A 956 9.65 -10.78 1.84
CA MET A 956 10.09 -11.62 0.71
C MET A 956 9.08 -11.65 -0.43
#